data_AF-A0AB40A9Q3-F1
#
_entry.id   AF-A0AB40A9Q3-F1
#
_cell.length_a   1.000
_cell.length_b   1.000
_cell.length_c   1.000
_cell.angle_alpha   90.00
_cell.angle_beta   90.00
_cell.angle_gamma   90.00
#
_symmetry.space_group_name_H-M   'P 1'
#
loop_
_entity.id
_entity.type
_entity.pdbx_description
1 polymer ?
#
loop_
_entity_poly.entity_id
_entity_poly.type
_entity_poly.pdbx_seq_one_letter_code
_entity_poly.pdbx_strand_id
1 'polypeptide(L)'
;MSFEIDTQKICEELQSTDRRLKTNVLGQLRDQIQNASDNVTTEKIAQIFDQLYLHLLKSYDDRFESVRDHAVQAVNAFLNRLPPMDFHLMNVVSTLAERMGKAETVEPSEEIRLLYIAQLHLMVGQYAKMGNVGVFRECYPLVVKILIKSIKDDYPVVQREGCSTIVSLARVAETQELRPFTESLLVPLYSMLNHKHAQSRISAVEAIARLSLHIDASGEGMRRLFNEVSPLLMDTMPLVRREVGQMGILMLLQLLDRYSFFERILPLVLCCLKDDSPEVLNHIYPQWLKCGELYFDENEAEMTQQEISDLPAENYPEDVKRPTIGCRGLVQRSLRLLQLITRETGDWKDNVRLHSLKLLYQFVLHAEAAMTAKFFEIYGDLAHACIDPVAEVNAEAAKVADLMGRLLSYDAWIDHGFDGLERNARESYMRCFYHMFNASLGGTYDQLMKLAKLLRTTDYSHTLKPGFQLYILKLLDTIVDKSQKIKAEGDELQDLYESVYVSGVKVMALTYSLNSHGNEDVNRGQLLIERIVQLEETTVAKIHERWFHLALRDVENLDASLDDNSEPVMLLDGLINMCHLRATYIDDLMEKVKVVFEHCSDSAQVKIFSSLSMATLFWSKTMNVDHQSSTQKLKDFVSQIVEPYLTWKAGSNAEAMRSLAMATLCALAQGAKEEALDVLPALAKHMPSLLEDRNVTTRHYAIKAVVYFRDMSVEDLKPLAYATMQRMDDPSAGIRVLAALAVGKLKPKFSDSETEAEHEKEVWSGFVTRAMDLLLLYHESPEKDIKAAVEVTLKVLAQSHPDAWEDRFKRALCMVQKKDQLNELYDKLTIRDEPDPEASTTE
;
A
#
# COMPACT_ATOMS: atom_id res chain seq x y z
N MET A 1 -4.98 76.94 -28.56
CA MET A 1 -4.26 76.81 -29.84
C MET A 1 -5.14 76.00 -30.76
N SER A 2 -5.30 76.40 -32.02
CA SER A 2 -6.06 75.65 -33.01
C SER A 2 -5.42 74.27 -33.22
N PHE A 3 -6.23 73.23 -33.23
CA PHE A 3 -5.78 71.88 -33.58
C PHE A 3 -5.70 71.78 -35.12
N GLU A 4 -4.63 72.34 -35.68
CA GLU A 4 -4.36 72.34 -37.12
C GLU A 4 -3.15 71.46 -37.43
N ILE A 5 -3.41 70.40 -38.19
CA ILE A 5 -2.39 69.47 -38.69
C ILE A 5 -2.28 69.70 -40.20
N ASP A 6 -1.08 70.06 -40.66
CA ASP A 6 -0.79 70.26 -42.09
C ASP A 6 -0.60 68.90 -42.78
N THR A 7 -1.70 68.34 -43.27
CA THR A 7 -1.73 67.01 -43.88
C THR A 7 -0.95 66.93 -45.19
N GLN A 8 -0.91 68.04 -45.97
CA GLN A 8 -0.16 68.07 -47.23
C GLN A 8 1.34 67.99 -46.96
N LYS A 9 1.85 68.79 -46.01
CA LYS A 9 3.25 68.74 -45.61
C LYS A 9 3.63 67.36 -45.08
N ILE A 10 2.80 66.76 -44.23
CA ILE A 10 3.05 65.41 -43.71
C ILE A 10 3.15 64.39 -44.84
N CYS A 11 2.24 64.43 -45.82
CA CYS A 11 2.28 63.56 -47.00
C CYS A 11 3.60 63.69 -47.79
N GLU A 12 4.08 64.91 -48.01
CA GLU A 12 5.36 65.17 -48.68
C GLU A 12 6.55 64.64 -47.86
N GLU A 13 6.55 64.86 -46.55
CA GLU A 13 7.61 64.39 -45.64
C GLU A 13 7.66 62.86 -45.54
N LEU A 14 6.51 62.17 -45.56
CA LEU A 14 6.45 60.69 -45.58
C LEU A 14 6.95 60.07 -46.89
N GLN A 15 6.92 60.81 -48.00
CA GLN A 15 7.46 60.38 -49.30
C GLN A 15 8.99 60.57 -49.42
N SER A 16 9.61 61.31 -48.48
CA SER A 16 11.06 61.49 -48.44
C SER A 16 11.82 60.16 -48.37
N THR A 17 13.13 60.16 -48.64
CA THR A 17 13.99 58.99 -48.39
C THR A 17 14.67 59.04 -47.01
N ASP A 18 14.52 60.16 -46.27
CA ASP A 18 15.15 60.40 -44.98
C ASP A 18 14.37 59.72 -43.83
N ARG A 19 15.03 58.73 -43.21
CA ARG A 19 14.52 57.99 -42.05
C ARG A 19 14.13 58.92 -40.89
N ARG A 20 15.00 59.88 -40.53
CA ARG A 20 14.82 60.71 -39.32
C ARG A 20 13.63 61.64 -39.47
N LEU A 21 13.49 62.22 -40.67
CA LEU A 21 12.34 63.06 -41.00
C LEU A 21 11.04 62.26 -40.85
N LYS A 22 10.95 61.08 -41.46
CA LYS A 22 9.75 60.23 -41.36
C LYS A 22 9.41 59.85 -39.92
N THR A 23 10.39 59.36 -39.15
CA THR A 23 10.13 58.95 -37.76
C THR A 23 9.69 60.13 -36.89
N ASN A 24 10.31 61.31 -37.06
CA ASN A 24 9.94 62.51 -36.31
C ASN A 24 8.51 62.96 -36.63
N VAL A 25 8.15 62.98 -37.92
CA VAL A 25 6.81 63.40 -38.36
C VAL A 25 5.74 62.43 -37.89
N LEU A 26 5.97 61.12 -38.01
CA LEU A 26 5.05 60.09 -37.51
C LEU A 26 4.90 60.15 -35.98
N GLY A 27 6.01 60.36 -35.26
CA GLY A 27 6.00 60.52 -33.80
C GLY A 27 5.23 61.77 -33.35
N GLN A 28 5.49 62.92 -33.99
CA GLN A 28 4.75 64.16 -33.73
C GLN A 28 3.26 64.00 -34.04
N LEU A 29 2.92 63.38 -35.17
CA LEU A 29 1.54 63.11 -35.54
C LEU A 29 0.85 62.22 -34.49
N ARG A 30 1.48 61.11 -34.09
CA ARG A 30 0.99 60.24 -33.01
C ARG A 30 0.71 61.05 -31.74
N ASP A 31 1.69 61.83 -31.28
CA ASP A 31 1.58 62.58 -30.03
C ASP A 31 0.52 63.68 -30.10
N GLN A 32 0.37 64.33 -31.26
CA GLN A 32 -0.69 65.32 -31.50
C GLN A 32 -2.08 64.68 -31.45
N ILE A 33 -2.27 63.50 -32.06
CA ILE A 33 -3.57 62.81 -32.04
C ILE A 33 -3.89 62.25 -30.65
N GLN A 34 -2.91 61.61 -29.98
CA GLN A 34 -3.09 61.04 -28.64
C GLN A 34 -3.41 62.12 -27.60
N ASN A 35 -2.70 63.25 -27.65
CA ASN A 35 -2.85 64.34 -26.68
C ASN A 35 -3.83 65.43 -27.15
N ALA A 36 -4.59 65.20 -28.22
CA ALA A 36 -5.64 66.11 -28.65
C ALA A 36 -6.60 66.36 -27.48
N SER A 37 -6.98 67.61 -27.21
CA SER A 37 -7.96 67.91 -26.16
C SER A 37 -9.33 67.34 -26.52
N ASP A 38 -10.16 66.98 -25.53
CA ASP A 38 -11.52 66.47 -25.75
C ASP A 38 -12.44 67.45 -26.49
N ASN A 39 -12.05 68.72 -26.59
CA ASN A 39 -12.74 69.76 -27.34
C ASN A 39 -12.58 69.61 -28.87
N VAL A 40 -11.68 68.73 -29.34
CA VAL A 40 -11.50 68.44 -30.77
C VAL A 40 -12.54 67.40 -31.18
N THR A 41 -13.37 67.73 -32.17
CA THR A 41 -14.43 66.83 -32.63
C THR A 41 -13.85 65.60 -33.35
N THR A 42 -14.51 64.46 -33.17
CA THR A 42 -14.20 63.21 -33.88
C THR A 42 -14.20 63.37 -35.39
N GLU A 43 -15.12 64.18 -35.93
CA GLU A 43 -15.19 64.50 -37.36
C GLU A 43 -13.90 65.17 -37.88
N LYS A 44 -13.30 66.05 -37.08
CA LYS A 44 -12.07 66.74 -37.47
C LYS A 44 -10.89 65.78 -37.50
N ILE A 45 -10.80 64.87 -36.54
CA ILE A 45 -9.77 63.81 -36.50
C ILE A 45 -9.96 62.84 -37.68
N ALA A 46 -11.22 62.50 -38.02
CA ALA A 46 -11.53 61.61 -39.14
C ALA A 46 -11.10 62.22 -40.47
N GLN A 47 -11.39 63.51 -40.71
CA GLN A 47 -10.94 64.23 -41.91
C GLN A 47 -9.41 64.23 -42.08
N ILE A 48 -8.68 64.40 -40.97
CA ILE A 48 -7.21 64.35 -40.98
C ILE A 48 -6.75 62.93 -41.35
N PHE A 49 -7.38 61.91 -40.77
CA PHE A 49 -7.05 60.52 -41.08
C PHE A 49 -7.35 60.17 -42.55
N ASP A 50 -8.51 60.58 -43.08
CA ASP A 50 -8.91 60.37 -44.49
C ASP A 50 -7.93 60.98 -45.50
N GLN A 51 -7.26 62.07 -45.13
CA GLN A 51 -6.26 62.70 -46.00
C GLN A 51 -4.89 62.02 -45.93
N LEU A 52 -4.59 61.33 -44.81
CA LEU A 52 -3.27 60.76 -44.53
C LEU A 52 -3.22 59.23 -44.68
N TYR A 53 -4.34 58.52 -44.59
CA TYR A 53 -4.38 57.07 -44.38
C TYR A 53 -3.55 56.30 -45.42
N LEU A 54 -3.62 56.69 -46.70
CA LEU A 54 -2.90 55.99 -47.77
C LEU A 54 -1.37 56.08 -47.58
N HIS A 55 -0.85 57.25 -47.20
CA HIS A 55 0.59 57.46 -46.98
C HIS A 55 1.05 56.83 -45.67
N LEU A 56 0.20 56.82 -44.65
CA LEU A 56 0.46 56.12 -43.38
C LEU A 56 0.54 54.60 -43.60
N LEU A 57 -0.41 54.00 -44.33
CA LEU A 57 -0.42 52.56 -44.62
C LEU A 57 0.72 52.15 -45.57
N LYS A 58 1.06 52.98 -46.57
CA LYS A 58 2.26 52.75 -47.40
C LYS A 58 3.55 52.70 -46.58
N SER A 59 3.62 53.44 -45.47
CA SER A 59 4.79 53.45 -44.59
C SER A 59 4.98 52.12 -43.85
N TYR A 60 4.02 51.19 -43.88
CA TYR A 60 4.18 49.83 -43.34
C TYR A 60 5.10 48.97 -44.22
N ASP A 61 5.36 49.36 -45.46
CA ASP A 61 6.33 48.74 -46.36
C ASP A 61 7.62 49.58 -46.50
N ASP A 62 7.86 50.52 -45.59
CA ASP A 62 9.10 51.29 -45.62
C ASP A 62 10.31 50.38 -45.35
N ARG A 63 11.43 50.63 -46.01
CA ARG A 63 12.68 49.89 -45.81
C ARG A 63 13.20 49.94 -44.37
N PHE A 64 12.89 51.00 -43.63
CA PHE A 64 13.36 51.19 -42.25
C PHE A 64 12.32 50.71 -41.23
N GLU A 65 12.74 49.77 -40.39
CA GLU A 65 11.91 49.22 -39.31
C GLU A 65 11.34 50.30 -38.38
N SER A 66 12.15 51.28 -37.98
CA SER A 66 11.66 52.36 -37.11
C SER A 66 10.58 53.23 -37.75
N VAL A 67 10.56 53.34 -39.09
CA VAL A 67 9.49 54.05 -39.79
C VAL A 67 8.21 53.21 -39.77
N ARG A 68 8.32 51.90 -40.00
CA ARG A 68 7.18 50.96 -39.90
C ARG A 68 6.57 50.98 -38.50
N ASP A 69 7.40 50.92 -37.47
CA ASP A 69 6.97 51.03 -36.05
C ASP A 69 6.17 52.32 -35.80
N HIS A 70 6.75 53.48 -36.12
CA HIS A 70 6.09 54.76 -35.87
C HIS A 70 4.82 54.93 -36.72
N ALA A 71 4.78 54.34 -37.92
CA ALA A 71 3.59 54.36 -38.77
C ALA A 71 2.43 53.58 -38.12
N VAL A 72 2.70 52.37 -37.61
CA VAL A 72 1.68 51.58 -36.91
C VAL A 72 1.17 52.31 -35.67
N GLN A 73 2.07 52.90 -34.89
CA GLN A 73 1.70 53.66 -33.70
C GLN A 73 0.88 54.92 -34.02
N ALA A 74 1.23 55.64 -35.09
CA ALA A 74 0.46 56.79 -35.54
C ALA A 74 -0.95 56.38 -35.98
N VAL A 75 -1.09 55.30 -36.75
CA VAL A 75 -2.41 54.75 -37.13
C VAL A 75 -3.19 54.30 -35.88
N ASN A 76 -2.56 53.64 -34.92
CA ASN A 76 -3.19 53.26 -33.65
C ASN A 76 -3.69 54.48 -32.85
N ALA A 77 -3.00 55.62 -32.90
CA ALA A 77 -3.48 56.86 -32.27
C ALA A 77 -4.81 57.33 -32.88
N PHE A 78 -4.93 57.28 -34.21
CA PHE A 78 -6.19 57.58 -34.89
C PHE A 78 -7.28 56.58 -34.53
N LEU A 79 -7.00 55.27 -34.66
CA LEU A 79 -7.97 54.23 -34.35
C LEU A 79 -8.52 54.42 -32.93
N ASN A 80 -7.68 54.69 -31.92
CA ASN A 80 -8.13 54.90 -30.55
C ASN A 80 -9.06 56.10 -30.32
N ARG A 81 -9.01 57.12 -31.19
CA ARG A 81 -9.84 58.34 -31.07
C ARG A 81 -11.09 58.30 -31.95
N LEU A 82 -11.09 57.47 -32.98
CA LEU A 82 -12.17 57.39 -33.96
C LEU A 82 -13.10 56.21 -33.66
N PRO A 83 -14.40 56.33 -33.95
CA PRO A 83 -15.26 55.16 -34.01
C PRO A 83 -14.78 54.25 -35.16
N PRO A 84 -14.99 52.93 -35.05
CA PRO A 84 -14.88 52.00 -36.16
C PRO A 84 -15.55 52.52 -37.44
N MET A 85 -14.77 52.65 -38.51
CA MET A 85 -15.21 53.10 -39.84
C MET A 85 -14.84 52.05 -40.89
N ASP A 86 -15.84 51.56 -41.63
CA ASP A 86 -15.70 50.40 -42.54
C ASP A 86 -14.61 50.59 -43.61
N PHE A 87 -14.50 51.82 -44.12
CA PHE A 87 -13.45 52.19 -45.06
C PHE A 87 -12.05 52.04 -44.46
N HIS A 88 -11.82 52.55 -43.25
CA HIS A 88 -10.52 52.44 -42.58
C HIS A 88 -10.24 51.00 -42.18
N LEU A 89 -11.25 50.29 -41.72
CA LEU A 89 -11.15 48.87 -41.38
C LEU A 89 -10.61 48.05 -42.54
N MET A 90 -11.27 48.12 -43.70
CA MET A 90 -10.92 47.32 -44.87
C MET A 90 -9.49 47.61 -45.32
N ASN A 91 -9.10 48.89 -45.35
CA ASN A 91 -7.76 49.30 -45.78
C ASN A 91 -6.66 48.87 -44.79
N VAL A 92 -6.88 49.04 -43.48
CA VAL A 92 -5.91 48.64 -42.46
C VAL A 92 -5.76 47.12 -42.45
N VAL A 93 -6.86 46.36 -42.42
CA VAL A 93 -6.82 44.88 -42.42
C VAL A 93 -6.19 44.35 -43.71
N SER A 94 -6.47 44.94 -44.86
CA SER A 94 -5.82 44.57 -46.13
C SER A 94 -4.31 44.79 -46.07
N THR A 95 -3.87 45.94 -45.52
CA THR A 95 -2.44 46.22 -45.33
C THR A 95 -1.80 45.21 -44.39
N LEU A 96 -2.44 44.89 -43.26
CA LEU A 96 -1.95 43.87 -42.33
C LEU A 96 -1.89 42.48 -42.99
N ALA A 97 -2.87 42.11 -43.81
CA ALA A 97 -2.88 40.85 -44.52
C ALA A 97 -1.77 40.76 -45.58
N GLU A 98 -1.40 41.88 -46.21
CA GLU A 98 -0.28 41.92 -47.15
C GLU A 98 1.09 41.83 -46.48
N ARG A 99 1.22 42.41 -45.27
CA ARG A 99 2.46 42.44 -44.50
C ARG A 99 2.69 41.20 -43.64
N MET A 100 1.62 40.64 -43.08
CA MET A 100 1.66 39.53 -42.14
C MET A 100 0.90 38.30 -42.62
N GLY A 101 -0.22 38.44 -43.31
CA GLY A 101 -1.09 37.31 -43.70
C GLY A 101 -0.63 36.47 -44.90
N LYS A 102 0.53 36.77 -45.50
CA LYS A 102 1.08 35.99 -46.63
C LYS A 102 1.75 34.70 -46.16
N ALA A 103 1.85 33.73 -47.06
CA ALA A 103 2.51 32.45 -46.78
C ALA A 103 3.99 32.66 -46.41
N GLU A 104 4.70 33.46 -47.21
CA GLU A 104 6.07 33.91 -46.94
C GLU A 104 6.07 34.97 -45.84
N THR A 105 7.07 34.92 -44.95
CA THR A 105 7.25 35.93 -43.90
C THR A 105 7.79 37.21 -44.53
N VAL A 106 6.91 38.17 -44.80
CA VAL A 106 7.27 39.45 -45.44
C VAL A 106 7.88 40.43 -44.43
N GLU A 107 7.35 40.51 -43.21
CA GLU A 107 7.92 41.35 -42.16
C GLU A 107 8.95 40.57 -41.32
N PRO A 108 10.27 40.88 -41.43
CA PRO A 108 11.30 40.14 -40.71
C PRO A 108 11.34 40.47 -39.21
N SER A 109 10.93 41.67 -38.79
CA SER A 109 11.00 42.08 -37.38
C SER A 109 9.85 41.48 -36.57
N GLU A 110 10.20 40.73 -35.54
CA GLU A 110 9.22 40.16 -34.60
C GLU A 110 8.47 41.22 -33.79
N GLU A 111 9.12 42.35 -33.49
CA GLU A 111 8.50 43.49 -32.79
C GLU A 111 7.44 44.16 -33.66
N ILE A 112 7.71 44.33 -34.96
CA ILE A 112 6.73 44.88 -35.90
C ILE A 112 5.57 43.89 -36.13
N ARG A 113 5.86 42.58 -36.25
CA ARG A 113 4.79 41.57 -36.35
C ARG A 113 3.89 41.58 -35.11
N LEU A 114 4.45 41.79 -33.92
CA LEU A 114 3.68 41.97 -32.69
C LEU A 114 2.79 43.21 -32.75
N LEU A 115 3.30 44.34 -33.26
CA LEU A 115 2.51 45.57 -33.44
C LEU A 115 1.35 45.37 -34.44
N TYR A 116 1.57 44.60 -35.51
CA TYR A 116 0.52 44.29 -36.48
C TYR A 116 -0.62 43.48 -35.88
N ILE A 117 -0.31 42.43 -35.12
CA ILE A 117 -1.37 41.63 -34.47
C ILE A 117 -2.04 42.41 -33.34
N ALA A 118 -1.31 43.23 -32.57
CA ALA A 118 -1.89 44.12 -31.56
C ALA A 118 -2.80 45.19 -32.17
N GLN A 119 -2.47 45.73 -33.35
CA GLN A 119 -3.34 46.63 -34.09
C GLN A 119 -4.62 45.91 -34.55
N LEU A 120 -4.52 44.67 -35.03
CA LEU A 120 -5.71 43.88 -35.37
C LEU A 120 -6.59 43.63 -34.14
N HIS A 121 -5.99 43.29 -32.99
CA HIS A 121 -6.71 43.15 -31.71
C HIS A 121 -7.45 44.43 -31.34
N LEU A 122 -6.78 45.58 -31.40
CA LEU A 122 -7.40 46.87 -31.15
C LEU A 122 -8.66 47.07 -32.01
N MET A 123 -8.57 46.78 -33.30
CA MET A 123 -9.70 46.93 -34.23
C MET A 123 -10.86 45.99 -33.87
N VAL A 124 -10.60 44.72 -33.59
CA VAL A 124 -11.61 43.76 -33.11
C VAL A 124 -12.32 44.31 -31.87
N GLY A 125 -11.56 44.82 -30.90
CA GLY A 125 -12.09 45.36 -29.65
C GLY A 125 -12.92 46.65 -29.83
N GLN A 126 -12.65 47.45 -30.86
CA GLN A 126 -13.44 48.64 -31.16
C GLN A 126 -14.75 48.30 -31.86
N TYR A 127 -14.72 47.43 -32.87
CA TYR A 127 -15.93 46.99 -33.57
C TYR A 127 -16.89 46.24 -32.64
N ALA A 128 -16.34 45.43 -31.72
CA ALA A 128 -17.09 44.80 -30.63
C ALA A 128 -17.97 45.78 -29.85
N LYS A 129 -17.43 46.95 -29.47
CA LYS A 129 -18.15 47.96 -28.65
C LYS A 129 -19.34 48.60 -29.37
N MET A 130 -19.34 48.60 -30.71
CA MET A 130 -20.41 49.22 -31.50
C MET A 130 -21.60 48.31 -31.75
N GLY A 131 -21.51 47.02 -31.42
CA GLY A 131 -22.58 46.04 -31.72
C GLY A 131 -22.77 45.77 -33.21
N ASN A 132 -21.95 46.34 -34.10
CA ASN A 132 -22.01 46.18 -35.54
C ASN A 132 -20.82 45.36 -36.05
N VAL A 133 -20.78 44.07 -35.68
CA VAL A 133 -19.74 43.12 -36.13
C VAL A 133 -19.99 42.67 -37.58
N GLY A 134 -21.20 42.91 -38.10
CA GLY A 134 -21.62 42.50 -39.44
C GLY A 134 -20.83 43.14 -40.59
N VAL A 135 -20.19 44.30 -40.42
CA VAL A 135 -19.28 44.84 -41.46
C VAL A 135 -17.88 44.24 -41.35
N PHE A 136 -17.46 43.90 -40.12
CA PHE A 136 -16.18 43.24 -39.86
C PHE A 136 -16.10 41.83 -40.50
N ARG A 137 -17.26 41.19 -40.75
CA ARG A 137 -17.33 39.87 -41.42
C ARG A 137 -16.72 39.84 -42.81
N GLU A 138 -16.80 40.95 -43.56
CA GLU A 138 -16.23 41.02 -44.92
C GLU A 138 -14.71 40.87 -44.88
N CYS A 139 -14.10 41.22 -43.74
CA CYS A 139 -12.67 41.09 -43.50
C CYS A 139 -12.24 39.71 -42.97
N TYR A 140 -13.16 38.81 -42.58
CA TYR A 140 -12.81 37.51 -41.98
C TYR A 140 -11.76 36.72 -42.78
N PRO A 141 -11.85 36.59 -44.12
CA PRO A 141 -10.82 35.88 -44.87
C PRO A 141 -9.41 36.45 -44.72
N LEU A 142 -9.29 37.78 -44.55
CA LEU A 142 -8.02 38.46 -44.35
C LEU A 142 -7.55 38.36 -42.90
N VAL A 143 -8.47 38.59 -41.94
CA VAL A 143 -8.24 38.44 -40.51
C VAL A 143 -7.74 37.04 -40.18
N VAL A 144 -8.39 36.01 -40.70
CA VAL A 144 -8.02 34.60 -40.49
C VAL A 144 -6.63 34.29 -41.05
N LYS A 145 -6.25 34.85 -42.20
CA LYS A 145 -4.88 34.70 -42.73
C LYS A 145 -3.83 35.29 -41.79
N ILE A 146 -4.08 36.49 -41.26
CA ILE A 146 -3.20 37.15 -40.28
C ILE A 146 -3.09 36.30 -39.02
N LEU A 147 -4.22 35.82 -38.48
CA LEU A 147 -4.29 34.99 -37.28
C LEU A 147 -3.57 33.64 -37.44
N ILE A 148 -3.77 32.95 -38.56
CA ILE A 148 -3.07 31.69 -38.83
C ILE A 148 -1.56 31.91 -38.86
N LYS A 149 -1.10 33.01 -39.48
CA LYS A 149 0.34 33.33 -39.48
C LYS A 149 0.84 33.70 -38.09
N SER A 150 0.09 34.47 -37.31
CA SER A 150 0.49 34.84 -35.95
C SER A 150 0.61 33.63 -35.02
N ILE A 151 -0.32 32.67 -35.12
CA ILE A 151 -0.28 31.44 -34.32
C ILE A 151 0.96 30.59 -34.67
N LYS A 152 1.36 30.58 -35.95
CA LYS A 152 2.52 29.85 -36.45
C LYS A 152 3.82 30.66 -36.36
N ASP A 153 3.82 31.84 -35.74
CA ASP A 153 5.00 32.69 -35.66
C ASP A 153 6.09 32.03 -34.81
N ASP A 154 7.36 32.27 -35.16
CA ASP A 154 8.49 31.76 -34.38
C ASP A 154 8.61 32.48 -33.02
N TYR A 155 8.07 33.70 -32.91
CA TYR A 155 8.13 34.49 -31.68
C TYR A 155 6.92 34.24 -30.76
N PRO A 156 7.10 33.68 -29.54
CA PRO A 156 5.98 33.27 -28.68
C PRO A 156 5.07 34.42 -28.22
N VAL A 157 5.54 35.66 -28.22
CA VAL A 157 4.69 36.81 -27.85
C VAL A 157 3.67 37.10 -28.96
N VAL A 158 4.06 36.99 -30.23
CA VAL A 158 3.15 37.13 -31.38
C VAL A 158 2.09 36.04 -31.38
N GLN A 159 2.49 34.80 -31.09
CA GLN A 159 1.56 33.68 -30.97
C GLN A 159 0.47 33.96 -29.92
N ARG A 160 0.89 34.39 -28.72
CA ARG A 160 -0.03 34.69 -27.61
C ARG A 160 -0.96 35.85 -27.92
N GLU A 161 -0.46 36.93 -28.52
CA GLU A 161 -1.29 38.05 -28.95
C GLU A 161 -2.29 37.62 -30.03
N GLY A 162 -1.88 36.72 -30.93
CA GLY A 162 -2.76 36.06 -31.89
C GLY A 162 -3.88 35.26 -31.24
N CYS A 163 -3.56 34.45 -30.23
CA CYS A 163 -4.56 33.73 -29.42
C CYS A 163 -5.53 34.69 -28.71
N SER A 164 -5.03 35.76 -28.08
CA SER A 164 -5.87 36.78 -27.43
C SER A 164 -6.79 37.49 -28.43
N THR A 165 -6.30 37.76 -29.64
CA THR A 165 -7.10 38.34 -30.72
C THR A 165 -8.22 37.38 -31.14
N ILE A 166 -7.93 36.08 -31.26
CA ILE A 166 -8.96 35.04 -31.54
C ILE A 166 -10.01 35.00 -30.44
N VAL A 167 -9.59 35.04 -29.17
CA VAL A 167 -10.50 35.07 -28.01
C VAL A 167 -11.43 36.28 -28.10
N SER A 168 -10.90 37.46 -28.38
CA SER A 168 -11.70 38.69 -28.54
C SER A 168 -12.66 38.61 -29.74
N LEU A 169 -12.19 38.09 -30.88
CA LEU A 169 -13.01 37.91 -32.08
C LEU A 169 -14.16 36.93 -31.83
N ALA A 170 -13.86 35.76 -31.26
CA ALA A 170 -14.84 34.72 -31.01
C ALA A 170 -15.88 35.12 -29.95
N ARG A 171 -15.59 36.09 -29.07
CA ARG A 171 -16.59 36.62 -28.12
C ARG A 171 -17.66 37.48 -28.78
N VAL A 172 -17.36 38.08 -29.94
CA VAL A 172 -18.25 39.05 -30.58
C VAL A 172 -18.77 38.62 -31.95
N ALA A 173 -18.11 37.65 -32.58
CA ALA A 173 -18.54 37.12 -33.86
C ALA A 173 -19.81 36.27 -33.73
N GLU A 174 -20.70 36.39 -34.71
CA GLU A 174 -21.83 35.47 -34.85
C GLU A 174 -21.34 34.09 -35.31
N THR A 175 -21.91 33.03 -34.72
CA THR A 175 -21.48 31.66 -35.01
C THR A 175 -21.59 31.28 -36.48
N GLN A 176 -22.66 31.70 -37.16
CA GLN A 176 -22.85 31.37 -38.58
C GLN A 176 -21.74 31.96 -39.46
N GLU A 177 -21.20 33.11 -39.07
CA GLU A 177 -20.19 33.84 -39.85
C GLU A 177 -18.77 33.36 -39.56
N LEU A 178 -18.45 33.00 -38.31
CA LEU A 178 -17.12 32.52 -37.92
C LEU A 178 -16.92 31.02 -38.23
N ARG A 179 -17.99 30.22 -38.19
CA ARG A 179 -17.95 28.76 -38.38
C ARG A 179 -17.11 28.30 -39.58
N PRO A 180 -17.20 28.88 -40.80
CA PRO A 180 -16.41 28.45 -41.95
C PRO A 180 -14.89 28.51 -41.75
N PHE A 181 -14.42 29.31 -40.79
CA PHE A 181 -13.01 29.55 -40.52
C PHE A 181 -12.47 28.76 -39.32
N THR A 182 -13.35 28.20 -38.48
CA THR A 182 -12.98 27.55 -37.21
C THR A 182 -11.92 26.45 -37.38
N GLU A 183 -12.12 25.49 -38.30
CA GLU A 183 -11.15 24.41 -38.53
C GLU A 183 -9.77 24.95 -38.96
N SER A 184 -9.75 25.97 -39.83
CA SER A 184 -8.49 26.57 -40.30
C SER A 184 -7.70 27.28 -39.20
N LEU A 185 -8.39 27.78 -38.17
CA LEU A 185 -7.81 28.40 -36.99
C LEU A 185 -7.42 27.36 -35.93
N LEU A 186 -8.18 26.27 -35.78
CA LEU A 186 -7.92 25.22 -34.81
C LEU A 186 -6.67 24.41 -35.15
N VAL A 187 -6.47 24.05 -36.42
CA VAL A 187 -5.29 23.28 -36.87
C VAL A 187 -3.95 23.86 -36.36
N PRO A 188 -3.66 25.16 -36.54
CA PRO A 188 -2.43 25.74 -35.99
C PRO A 188 -2.45 25.85 -34.45
N LEU A 189 -3.60 26.04 -33.80
CA LEU A 189 -3.69 26.05 -32.34
C LEU A 189 -3.37 24.67 -31.72
N TYR A 190 -3.77 23.57 -32.35
CA TYR A 190 -3.41 22.22 -31.90
C TYR A 190 -1.88 22.03 -31.84
N SER A 191 -1.14 22.61 -32.79
CA SER A 191 0.33 22.55 -32.77
C SER A 191 0.95 23.29 -31.58
N MET A 192 0.28 24.32 -31.06
CA MET A 192 0.73 25.07 -29.88
C MET A 192 0.47 24.33 -28.56
N LEU A 193 -0.41 23.33 -28.54
CA LEU A 193 -0.73 22.57 -27.32
C LEU A 193 0.48 21.80 -26.77
N ASN A 194 1.46 21.48 -27.60
CA ASN A 194 2.70 20.81 -27.17
C ASN A 194 3.89 21.78 -27.04
N HIS A 195 3.64 23.09 -26.99
CA HIS A 195 4.69 24.08 -26.94
C HIS A 195 5.48 24.01 -25.61
N LYS A 196 6.80 24.25 -25.66
CA LYS A 196 7.69 24.19 -24.48
C LYS A 196 7.29 25.14 -23.35
N HIS A 197 6.77 26.32 -23.69
CA HIS A 197 6.34 27.33 -22.72
C HIS A 197 4.87 27.17 -22.35
N ALA A 198 4.61 27.00 -21.05
CA ALA A 198 3.27 26.82 -20.50
C ALA A 198 2.31 27.96 -20.87
N GLN A 199 2.78 29.21 -20.89
CA GLN A 199 1.95 30.36 -21.24
C GLN A 199 1.44 30.31 -22.68
N SER A 200 2.19 29.74 -23.62
CA SER A 200 1.70 29.53 -24.99
C SER A 200 0.62 28.46 -25.03
N ARG A 201 0.78 27.36 -24.27
CA ARG A 201 -0.24 26.31 -24.15
C ARG A 201 -1.52 26.84 -23.54
N ILE A 202 -1.43 27.63 -22.46
CA ILE A 202 -2.55 28.34 -21.83
C ILE A 202 -3.30 29.20 -22.85
N SER A 203 -2.60 30.07 -23.57
CA SER A 203 -3.22 30.93 -24.60
C SER A 203 -3.87 30.12 -25.71
N ALA A 204 -3.27 29.00 -26.12
CA ALA A 204 -3.84 28.12 -27.13
C ALA A 204 -5.13 27.45 -26.63
N VAL A 205 -5.15 26.91 -25.42
CA VAL A 205 -6.34 26.30 -24.81
C VAL A 205 -7.47 27.34 -24.66
N GLU A 206 -7.17 28.56 -24.19
CA GLU A 206 -8.17 29.62 -24.09
C GLU A 206 -8.78 29.99 -25.45
N ALA A 207 -7.95 30.09 -26.49
CA ALA A 207 -8.41 30.37 -27.85
C ALA A 207 -9.26 29.23 -28.41
N ILE A 208 -8.84 27.97 -28.22
CA ILE A 208 -9.61 26.78 -28.61
C ILE A 208 -10.96 26.75 -27.88
N ALA A 209 -10.99 27.05 -26.58
CA ALA A 209 -12.20 27.07 -25.77
C ALA A 209 -13.24 28.07 -26.29
N ARG A 210 -12.78 29.23 -26.77
CA ARG A 210 -13.68 30.23 -27.37
C ARG A 210 -14.15 29.81 -28.76
N LEU A 211 -13.26 29.26 -29.57
CA LEU A 211 -13.62 28.73 -30.88
C LEU A 211 -14.56 27.53 -30.79
N SER A 212 -14.49 26.72 -29.74
CA SER A 212 -15.34 25.52 -29.59
C SER A 212 -16.82 25.84 -29.53
N LEU A 213 -17.19 27.06 -29.11
CA LEU A 213 -18.58 27.53 -29.13
C LEU A 213 -19.13 27.79 -30.54
N HIS A 214 -18.23 27.86 -31.54
CA HIS A 214 -18.57 28.18 -32.93
C HIS A 214 -18.38 27.03 -33.92
N ILE A 215 -17.81 25.91 -33.46
CA ILE A 215 -17.58 24.72 -34.28
C ILE A 215 -18.92 24.15 -34.75
N ASP A 216 -18.93 23.59 -35.96
CA ASP A 216 -20.09 22.86 -36.46
C ASP A 216 -20.34 21.61 -35.61
N ALA A 217 -21.60 21.34 -35.27
CA ALA A 217 -21.99 20.19 -34.45
C ALA A 217 -21.75 18.82 -35.14
N SER A 218 -21.06 18.80 -36.29
CA SER A 218 -20.53 17.57 -36.88
C SER A 218 -19.64 16.85 -35.86
N GLY A 219 -19.89 15.54 -35.70
CA GLY A 219 -19.20 14.75 -34.68
C GLY A 219 -17.68 14.75 -34.84
N GLU A 220 -17.14 14.92 -36.06
CA GLU A 220 -15.71 14.76 -36.33
C GLU A 220 -14.83 15.91 -35.83
N GLY A 221 -15.24 17.17 -36.08
CA GLY A 221 -14.48 18.34 -35.61
C GLY A 221 -14.41 18.40 -34.08
N MET A 222 -15.55 18.17 -33.42
CA MET A 222 -15.63 18.09 -31.96
C MET A 222 -14.81 16.92 -31.40
N ARG A 223 -14.88 15.73 -32.02
CA ARG A 223 -14.05 14.58 -31.64
C ARG A 223 -12.57 14.89 -31.68
N ARG A 224 -12.09 15.49 -32.77
CA ARG A 224 -10.70 15.90 -32.91
C ARG A 224 -10.30 16.86 -31.80
N LEU A 225 -11.10 17.90 -31.56
CA LEU A 225 -10.84 18.88 -30.49
C LEU A 225 -10.65 18.21 -29.12
N PHE A 226 -11.54 17.31 -28.72
CA PHE A 226 -11.40 16.61 -27.44
C PHE A 226 -10.16 15.72 -27.38
N ASN A 227 -9.80 15.05 -28.48
CA ASN A 227 -8.62 14.20 -28.56
C ASN A 227 -7.32 15.01 -28.44
N GLU A 228 -7.28 16.23 -28.99
CA GLU A 228 -6.11 17.11 -28.93
C GLU A 228 -5.96 17.76 -27.54
N VAL A 229 -7.08 18.11 -26.88
CA VAL A 229 -7.07 18.84 -25.59
C VAL A 229 -7.00 17.91 -24.37
N SER A 230 -7.61 16.73 -24.41
CA SER A 230 -7.66 15.83 -23.24
C SER A 230 -6.29 15.41 -22.67
N PRO A 231 -5.20 15.22 -23.46
CA PRO A 231 -3.89 14.90 -22.89
C PRO A 231 -3.34 15.99 -21.97
N LEU A 232 -3.76 17.25 -22.14
CA LEU A 232 -3.34 18.37 -21.29
C LEU A 232 -3.94 18.33 -19.88
N LEU A 233 -4.92 17.46 -19.61
CA LEU A 233 -5.37 17.17 -18.24
C LEU A 233 -4.27 16.53 -17.38
N MET A 234 -3.20 16.04 -18.00
CA MET A 234 -2.02 15.49 -17.34
C MET A 234 -0.77 16.36 -17.56
N ASP A 235 -0.95 17.63 -17.98
CA ASP A 235 0.17 18.55 -18.16
C ASP A 235 0.90 18.79 -16.83
N THR A 236 2.22 18.83 -16.87
CA THR A 236 3.08 19.14 -15.71
C THR A 236 2.74 20.46 -15.00
N MET A 237 2.24 21.46 -15.75
CA MET A 237 1.93 22.79 -15.24
C MET A 237 0.47 22.88 -14.83
N PRO A 238 0.14 23.08 -13.54
CA PRO A 238 -1.23 23.11 -13.05
C PRO A 238 -2.12 24.14 -13.77
N LEU A 239 -1.55 25.30 -14.12
CA LEU A 239 -2.28 26.35 -14.84
C LEU A 239 -2.74 25.93 -16.23
N VAL A 240 -2.02 25.03 -16.91
CA VAL A 240 -2.47 24.48 -18.20
C VAL A 240 -3.68 23.58 -17.97
N ARG A 241 -3.63 22.70 -16.96
CA ARG A 241 -4.76 21.83 -16.58
C ARG A 241 -6.00 22.65 -16.19
N ARG A 242 -5.80 23.74 -15.43
CA ARG A 242 -6.85 24.71 -15.08
C ARG A 242 -7.55 25.25 -16.33
N GLU A 243 -6.80 25.67 -17.35
CA GLU A 243 -7.41 26.20 -18.58
C GLU A 243 -8.22 25.14 -19.34
N VAL A 244 -7.80 23.87 -19.31
CA VAL A 244 -8.58 22.77 -19.88
C VAL A 244 -9.90 22.59 -19.11
N GLY A 245 -9.87 22.65 -17.78
CA GLY A 245 -11.09 22.67 -16.96
C GLY A 245 -11.98 23.86 -17.27
N GLN A 246 -11.39 25.06 -17.40
CA GLN A 246 -12.10 26.29 -17.73
C GLN A 246 -12.78 26.21 -19.10
N MET A 247 -12.13 25.56 -20.07
CA MET A 247 -12.74 25.25 -21.37
C MET A 247 -13.98 24.37 -21.20
N GLY A 248 -13.88 23.29 -20.41
CA GLY A 248 -15.01 22.43 -20.11
C GLY A 248 -16.18 23.20 -19.49
N ILE A 249 -15.91 24.04 -18.48
CA ILE A 249 -16.90 24.93 -17.86
C ILE A 249 -17.56 25.84 -18.88
N LEU A 250 -16.77 26.49 -19.74
CA LEU A 250 -17.28 27.39 -20.77
C LEU A 250 -18.26 26.67 -21.71
N MET A 251 -17.90 25.46 -22.14
CA MET A 251 -18.77 24.64 -22.98
C MET A 251 -20.05 24.22 -22.25
N LEU A 252 -19.99 23.83 -20.98
CA LEU A 252 -21.17 23.49 -20.17
C LEU A 252 -22.11 24.66 -19.93
N LEU A 253 -21.63 25.90 -20.01
CA LEU A 253 -22.44 27.10 -19.79
C LEU A 253 -22.96 27.71 -21.11
N GLN A 254 -22.21 27.62 -22.21
CA GLN A 254 -22.46 28.45 -23.40
C GLN A 254 -22.56 27.68 -24.72
N LEU A 255 -22.20 26.39 -24.78
CA LEU A 255 -22.33 25.64 -26.02
C LEU A 255 -23.81 25.30 -26.27
N LEU A 256 -24.32 25.67 -27.46
CA LEU A 256 -25.75 25.59 -27.79
C LEU A 256 -26.33 24.17 -27.64
N ASP A 257 -25.68 23.14 -28.19
CA ASP A 257 -26.10 21.72 -28.09
C ASP A 257 -25.24 20.93 -27.10
N ARG A 258 -24.98 21.50 -25.93
CA ARG A 258 -24.07 20.90 -24.94
C ARG A 258 -24.51 19.54 -24.39
N TYR A 259 -25.81 19.26 -24.36
CA TYR A 259 -26.35 17.99 -23.85
C TYR A 259 -25.82 16.79 -24.64
N SER A 260 -25.70 16.92 -25.96
CA SER A 260 -25.12 15.91 -26.85
C SER A 260 -23.63 15.61 -26.58
N PHE A 261 -22.94 16.50 -25.85
CA PHE A 261 -21.50 16.43 -25.61
C PHE A 261 -21.12 16.33 -24.13
N PHE A 262 -22.07 16.22 -23.19
CA PHE A 262 -21.75 16.10 -21.76
C PHE A 262 -20.73 14.99 -21.48
N GLU A 263 -20.88 13.85 -22.13
CA GLU A 263 -19.95 12.73 -22.00
C GLU A 263 -18.49 13.11 -22.38
N ARG A 264 -18.28 14.09 -23.25
CA ARG A 264 -16.92 14.52 -23.64
C ARG A 264 -16.43 15.73 -22.86
N ILE A 265 -17.34 16.56 -22.39
CA ILE A 265 -17.02 17.80 -21.68
C ILE A 265 -16.74 17.52 -20.19
N LEU A 266 -17.52 16.65 -19.55
CA LEU A 266 -17.42 16.37 -18.12
C LEU A 266 -16.02 15.92 -17.67
N PRO A 267 -15.30 15.02 -18.39
CA PRO A 267 -13.93 14.66 -18.00
C PRO A 267 -12.98 15.85 -17.89
N LEU A 268 -13.16 16.89 -18.73
CA LEU A 268 -12.32 18.09 -18.68
C LEU A 268 -12.46 18.83 -17.34
N VAL A 269 -13.67 18.86 -16.79
CA VAL A 269 -13.99 19.56 -15.54
C VAL A 269 -13.71 18.67 -14.33
N LEU A 270 -14.22 17.44 -14.32
CA LEU A 270 -14.17 16.55 -13.17
C LEU A 270 -12.73 16.17 -12.78
N CYS A 271 -11.84 15.98 -13.76
CA CYS A 271 -10.41 15.78 -13.47
C CYS A 271 -9.81 16.96 -12.68
N CYS A 272 -10.23 18.20 -12.98
CA CYS A 272 -9.76 19.38 -12.27
C CYS A 272 -10.34 19.52 -10.84
N LEU A 273 -11.49 18.90 -10.55
CA LEU A 273 -12.06 18.85 -9.20
C LEU A 273 -11.31 17.89 -8.26
N LYS A 274 -10.50 16.99 -8.82
CA LYS A 274 -9.62 16.07 -8.07
C LYS A 274 -8.13 16.34 -8.34
N ASP A 275 -7.80 17.55 -8.79
CA ASP A 275 -6.43 17.95 -9.07
C ASP A 275 -5.63 18.07 -7.76
N ASP A 276 -4.34 17.71 -7.80
CA ASP A 276 -3.45 17.80 -6.64
C ASP A 276 -3.09 19.26 -6.30
N SER A 277 -3.24 20.19 -7.25
CA SER A 277 -3.00 21.62 -7.05
C SER A 277 -4.25 22.32 -6.51
N PRO A 278 -4.19 22.92 -5.30
CA PRO A 278 -5.30 23.69 -4.76
C PRO A 278 -5.71 24.87 -5.64
N GLU A 279 -4.77 25.46 -6.39
CA GLU A 279 -5.06 26.58 -7.29
C GLU A 279 -6.03 26.18 -8.42
N VAL A 280 -5.90 24.96 -8.94
CA VAL A 280 -6.79 24.42 -9.98
C VAL A 280 -8.19 24.23 -9.39
N LEU A 281 -8.29 23.51 -8.26
CA LEU A 281 -9.55 23.23 -7.60
C LEU A 281 -10.30 24.51 -7.21
N ASN A 282 -9.60 25.45 -6.56
CA ASN A 282 -10.20 26.70 -6.08
C ASN A 282 -10.74 27.57 -7.22
N HIS A 283 -10.13 27.49 -8.41
CA HIS A 283 -10.60 28.22 -9.58
C HIS A 283 -11.82 27.55 -10.25
N ILE A 284 -11.78 26.23 -10.41
CA ILE A 284 -12.80 25.48 -11.16
C ILE A 284 -14.06 25.25 -10.33
N TYR A 285 -13.93 24.95 -9.04
CA TYR A 285 -15.06 24.55 -8.20
C TYR A 285 -16.21 25.57 -8.16
N PRO A 286 -15.99 26.89 -7.94
CA PRO A 286 -17.07 27.87 -7.93
C PRO A 286 -17.80 27.99 -9.27
N GLN A 287 -17.12 27.68 -10.38
CA GLN A 287 -17.73 27.72 -11.70
C GLN A 287 -18.48 26.44 -12.03
N TRP A 288 -17.99 25.29 -11.55
CA TRP A 288 -18.72 24.03 -11.61
C TRP A 288 -20.09 24.12 -10.95
N LEU A 289 -20.17 24.80 -9.81
CA LEU A 289 -21.46 25.07 -9.15
C LEU A 289 -22.45 25.82 -10.07
N LYS A 290 -21.97 26.80 -10.84
CA LYS A 290 -22.80 27.52 -11.83
C LYS A 290 -23.28 26.62 -12.95
N CYS A 291 -22.48 25.65 -13.39
CA CYS A 291 -22.91 24.64 -14.36
C CYS A 291 -24.05 23.78 -13.78
N GLY A 292 -23.94 23.40 -12.51
CA GLY A 292 -25.00 22.68 -11.79
C GLY A 292 -26.27 23.51 -11.62
N GLU A 293 -26.16 24.78 -11.25
CA GLU A 293 -27.28 25.72 -11.15
C GLU A 293 -28.01 25.85 -12.49
N LEU A 294 -27.28 26.10 -13.59
CA LEU A 294 -27.87 26.18 -14.92
C LEU A 294 -28.59 24.89 -15.31
N TYR A 295 -27.99 23.73 -15.03
CA TYR A 295 -28.62 22.45 -15.32
C TYR A 295 -29.87 22.20 -14.47
N PHE A 296 -29.85 22.64 -13.20
CA PHE A 296 -31.02 22.58 -12.33
C PHE A 296 -32.16 23.42 -12.90
N ASP A 297 -31.89 24.68 -13.24
CA ASP A 297 -32.90 25.62 -13.76
C ASP A 297 -33.55 25.10 -15.06
N GLU A 298 -32.76 24.49 -15.96
CA GLU A 298 -33.28 23.91 -17.21
C GLU A 298 -34.09 22.63 -17.01
N ASN A 299 -33.88 21.91 -15.90
CA ASN A 299 -34.53 20.63 -15.60
C ASN A 299 -35.33 20.67 -14.29
N GLU A 300 -35.82 21.86 -13.91
CA GLU A 300 -36.36 22.15 -12.57
C GLU A 300 -37.42 21.13 -12.14
N ALA A 301 -38.31 20.73 -13.05
CA ALA A 301 -39.38 19.78 -12.78
C ALA A 301 -38.87 18.39 -12.33
N GLU A 302 -37.82 17.88 -12.99
CA GLU A 302 -37.20 16.58 -12.66
C GLU A 302 -36.32 16.71 -11.39
N MET A 303 -35.52 17.78 -11.31
CA MET A 303 -34.55 17.97 -10.24
C MET A 303 -35.20 18.29 -8.89
N THR A 304 -36.29 19.06 -8.87
CA THR A 304 -37.04 19.36 -7.63
C THR A 304 -37.63 18.09 -7.03
N GLN A 305 -38.13 17.17 -7.86
CA GLN A 305 -38.64 15.88 -7.37
C GLN A 305 -37.52 15.02 -6.78
N GLN A 306 -36.36 15.00 -7.43
CA GLN A 306 -35.19 14.27 -6.94
C GLN A 306 -34.69 14.85 -5.61
N GLU A 307 -34.62 16.19 -5.49
CA GLU A 307 -34.13 16.90 -4.31
C GLU A 307 -34.94 16.57 -3.04
N ILE A 308 -36.26 16.41 -3.15
CA ILE A 308 -37.14 16.04 -2.02
C ILE A 308 -36.70 14.73 -1.34
N SER A 309 -36.16 13.79 -2.12
CA SER A 309 -35.72 12.48 -1.62
C SER A 309 -34.20 12.35 -1.53
N ASP A 310 -33.45 13.44 -1.75
CA ASP A 310 -31.99 13.43 -1.89
C ASP A 310 -31.25 13.62 -0.56
N LEU A 311 -31.49 12.69 0.37
CA LEU A 311 -30.78 12.68 1.64
C LEU A 311 -29.34 12.18 1.44
N PRO A 312 -28.33 12.84 2.05
CA PRO A 312 -26.97 12.32 2.03
C PRO A 312 -26.90 10.98 2.77
N ALA A 313 -25.97 10.11 2.34
CA ALA A 313 -25.67 8.88 3.07
C ALA A 313 -25.25 9.21 4.52
N GLU A 314 -25.69 8.41 5.48
CA GLU A 314 -25.41 8.65 6.91
C GLU A 314 -23.90 8.65 7.22
N ASN A 315 -23.12 7.81 6.52
CA ASN A 315 -21.67 7.72 6.62
C ASN A 315 -20.94 8.46 5.47
N TYR A 316 -21.52 9.55 4.96
CA TYR A 316 -20.86 10.39 3.95
C TYR A 316 -19.45 10.79 4.43
N PRO A 317 -18.42 10.76 3.58
CA PRO A 317 -17.05 11.09 4.00
C PRO A 317 -16.94 12.50 4.61
N GLU A 318 -16.36 12.61 5.80
CA GLU A 318 -16.30 13.86 6.57
C GLU A 318 -15.53 14.99 5.85
N ASP A 319 -14.41 14.64 5.19
CA ASP A 319 -13.52 15.60 4.51
C ASP A 319 -13.94 15.92 3.07
N VAL A 320 -15.12 15.45 2.62
CA VAL A 320 -15.56 15.59 1.23
C VAL A 320 -16.85 16.40 1.17
N LYS A 321 -16.80 17.52 0.44
CA LYS A 321 -18.00 18.34 0.22
C LYS A 321 -18.91 17.67 -0.82
N ARG A 322 -20.14 17.37 -0.41
CA ARG A 322 -21.17 16.81 -1.29
C ARG A 322 -21.49 17.76 -2.46
N PRO A 323 -21.43 17.31 -3.73
CA PRO A 323 -21.82 18.13 -4.88
C PRO A 323 -23.31 18.49 -4.86
N THR A 324 -23.68 19.63 -5.45
CA THR A 324 -25.09 20.06 -5.52
C THR A 324 -25.90 19.13 -6.42
N ILE A 325 -27.22 19.08 -6.21
CA ILE A 325 -28.12 18.21 -6.97
C ILE A 325 -27.99 18.40 -8.49
N GLY A 326 -27.87 19.65 -8.97
CA GLY A 326 -27.66 19.91 -10.40
C GLY A 326 -26.32 19.39 -10.94
N CYS A 327 -25.22 19.53 -10.17
CA CYS A 327 -23.92 18.94 -10.54
C CYS A 327 -23.99 17.42 -10.59
N ARG A 328 -24.73 16.81 -9.66
CA ARG A 328 -24.95 15.35 -9.61
C ARG A 328 -25.78 14.88 -10.81
N GLY A 329 -26.85 15.58 -11.14
CA GLY A 329 -27.71 15.30 -12.30
C GLY A 329 -26.93 15.26 -13.62
N LEU A 330 -25.99 16.19 -13.83
CA LEU A 330 -25.11 16.19 -15.01
C LEU A 330 -24.29 14.89 -15.14
N VAL A 331 -23.72 14.42 -14.04
CA VAL A 331 -22.91 13.19 -14.02
C VAL A 331 -23.78 11.94 -14.14
N GLN A 332 -24.92 11.91 -13.46
CA GLN A 332 -25.89 10.80 -13.50
C GLN A 332 -26.45 10.58 -14.91
N ARG A 333 -26.65 11.63 -15.72
CA ARG A 333 -27.02 11.50 -17.13
C ARG A 333 -25.91 10.97 -18.03
N SER A 334 -24.67 10.98 -17.56
CA SER A 334 -23.47 10.67 -18.36
C SER A 334 -22.78 9.37 -17.94
N LEU A 335 -23.46 8.47 -17.22
CA LEU A 335 -22.88 7.22 -16.70
C LEU A 335 -22.44 6.22 -17.79
N ARG A 336 -22.79 6.44 -19.05
CA ARG A 336 -22.28 5.62 -20.17
C ARG A 336 -20.76 5.75 -20.35
N LEU A 337 -20.17 6.85 -19.87
CA LEU A 337 -18.72 7.05 -19.88
C LEU A 337 -17.95 6.06 -19.03
N LEU A 338 -18.60 5.39 -18.08
CA LEU A 338 -17.90 4.51 -17.15
C LEU A 338 -17.13 3.41 -17.85
N GLN A 339 -17.67 2.86 -18.95
CA GLN A 339 -16.99 1.84 -19.74
C GLN A 339 -15.64 2.33 -20.30
N LEU A 340 -15.56 3.61 -20.66
CA LEU A 340 -14.30 4.21 -21.09
C LEU A 340 -13.38 4.40 -19.89
N ILE A 341 -13.89 4.97 -18.80
CA ILE A 341 -13.11 5.27 -17.60
C ILE A 341 -12.50 4.00 -17.01
N THR A 342 -13.30 2.94 -16.83
CA THR A 342 -12.86 1.68 -16.23
C THR A 342 -11.82 0.98 -17.09
N ARG A 343 -11.97 0.99 -18.42
CA ARG A 343 -10.95 0.47 -19.34
C ARG A 343 -9.58 1.15 -19.14
N GLU A 344 -9.56 2.47 -18.99
CA GLU A 344 -8.31 3.23 -18.83
C GLU A 344 -7.68 3.06 -17.43
N THR A 345 -8.42 2.53 -16.44
CA THR A 345 -7.81 2.13 -15.15
C THR A 345 -6.82 0.99 -15.29
N GLY A 346 -6.85 0.25 -16.39
CA GLY A 346 -5.89 -0.82 -16.74
C GLY A 346 -4.84 -0.42 -17.78
N ASP A 347 -4.67 0.87 -18.10
CA ASP A 347 -3.70 1.32 -19.11
C ASP A 347 -2.25 1.05 -18.70
N TRP A 348 -1.37 0.84 -19.69
CA TRP A 348 0.04 0.56 -19.44
C TRP A 348 0.80 1.75 -18.84
N LYS A 349 0.29 2.99 -18.95
CA LYS A 349 0.89 4.19 -18.35
C LYS A 349 0.32 4.47 -16.96
N ASP A 350 1.20 4.55 -15.97
CA ASP A 350 0.83 4.81 -14.57
C ASP A 350 0.00 6.09 -14.40
N ASN A 351 0.38 7.16 -15.10
CA ASN A 351 -0.31 8.44 -15.00
C ASN A 351 -1.74 8.39 -15.57
N VAL A 352 -1.98 7.57 -16.61
CA VAL A 352 -3.31 7.38 -17.20
C VAL A 352 -4.20 6.60 -16.22
N ARG A 353 -3.68 5.51 -15.62
CA ARG A 353 -4.41 4.75 -14.60
C ARG A 353 -4.81 5.63 -13.42
N LEU A 354 -3.86 6.43 -12.90
CA LEU A 354 -4.11 7.35 -11.78
C LEU A 354 -5.22 8.37 -12.09
N HIS A 355 -5.12 9.07 -13.22
CA HIS A 355 -6.12 10.09 -13.58
C HIS A 355 -7.49 9.48 -13.91
N SER A 356 -7.52 8.27 -14.45
CA SER A 356 -8.77 7.52 -14.68
C SER A 356 -9.46 7.15 -13.36
N LEU A 357 -8.69 6.75 -12.34
CA LEU A 357 -9.22 6.51 -10.99
C LEU A 357 -9.70 7.79 -10.30
N LYS A 358 -8.98 8.91 -10.45
CA LYS A 358 -9.42 10.22 -9.95
C LYS A 358 -10.73 10.67 -10.62
N LEU A 359 -10.88 10.40 -11.91
CA LEU A 359 -12.14 10.65 -12.61
C LEU A 359 -13.24 9.72 -12.13
N LEU A 360 -12.96 8.42 -11.96
CA LEU A 360 -13.91 7.44 -11.41
C LEU A 360 -14.37 7.83 -10.00
N TYR A 361 -13.46 8.32 -9.15
CA TYR A 361 -13.77 8.88 -7.83
C TYR A 361 -14.84 9.97 -7.94
N GLN A 362 -14.66 10.92 -8.86
CA GLN A 362 -15.64 11.99 -9.08
C GLN A 362 -16.98 11.45 -9.59
N PHE A 363 -16.96 10.44 -10.45
CA PHE A 363 -18.21 9.78 -10.89
C PHE A 363 -18.95 9.11 -9.73
N VAL A 364 -18.27 8.35 -8.87
CA VAL A 364 -18.90 7.72 -7.70
C VAL A 364 -19.43 8.78 -6.74
N LEU A 365 -18.64 9.82 -6.47
CA LEU A 365 -19.02 10.92 -5.58
C LEU A 365 -20.28 11.66 -6.05
N HIS A 366 -20.40 11.92 -7.35
CA HIS A 366 -21.53 12.64 -7.91
C HIS A 366 -22.75 11.74 -8.14
N ALA A 367 -22.54 10.51 -8.62
CA ALA A 367 -23.64 9.62 -8.96
C ALA A 367 -24.28 8.96 -7.72
N GLU A 368 -23.51 8.75 -6.65
CA GLU A 368 -23.96 8.12 -5.40
C GLU A 368 -24.77 6.84 -5.66
N ALA A 369 -25.99 6.71 -5.11
CA ALA A 369 -26.82 5.52 -5.25
C ALA A 369 -27.16 5.18 -6.72
N ALA A 370 -27.20 6.16 -7.63
CA ALA A 370 -27.42 5.90 -9.06
C ALA A 370 -26.28 5.08 -9.69
N MET A 371 -25.09 5.12 -9.09
CA MET A 371 -23.93 4.31 -9.49
C MET A 371 -24.15 2.81 -9.24
N THR A 372 -25.10 2.43 -8.37
CA THR A 372 -25.35 1.02 -8.00
C THR A 372 -25.65 0.16 -9.23
N ALA A 373 -26.43 0.67 -10.20
CA ALA A 373 -26.75 -0.03 -11.43
C ALA A 373 -25.52 -0.33 -12.33
N LYS A 374 -24.38 0.32 -12.03
CA LYS A 374 -23.11 0.20 -12.75
C LYS A 374 -22.06 -0.61 -12.01
N PHE A 375 -22.40 -1.18 -10.85
CA PHE A 375 -21.49 -1.95 -10.02
C PHE A 375 -20.70 -3.01 -10.81
N PHE A 376 -21.39 -3.83 -11.61
CA PHE A 376 -20.75 -4.88 -12.41
C PHE A 376 -19.78 -4.37 -13.48
N GLU A 377 -20.01 -3.17 -14.01
CA GLU A 377 -19.12 -2.54 -15.00
C GLU A 377 -17.82 -2.02 -14.36
N ILE A 378 -17.79 -1.86 -13.03
CA ILE A 378 -16.69 -1.20 -12.31
C ILE A 378 -15.92 -2.16 -11.41
N TYR A 379 -16.61 -3.06 -10.70
CA TYR A 379 -16.04 -3.81 -9.57
C TYR A 379 -14.81 -4.63 -9.93
N GLY A 380 -14.81 -5.32 -11.09
CA GLY A 380 -13.67 -6.12 -11.54
C GLY A 380 -12.44 -5.27 -11.86
N ASP A 381 -12.61 -4.21 -12.65
CA ASP A 381 -11.52 -3.31 -13.04
C ASP A 381 -10.94 -2.59 -11.82
N LEU A 382 -11.81 -2.11 -10.91
CA LEU A 382 -11.38 -1.49 -9.66
C LEU A 382 -10.66 -2.47 -8.73
N ALA A 383 -11.12 -3.73 -8.67
CA ALA A 383 -10.44 -4.76 -7.91
C ALA A 383 -9.00 -4.99 -8.40
N HIS A 384 -8.79 -5.03 -9.71
CA HIS A 384 -7.45 -5.10 -10.28
C HIS A 384 -6.60 -3.86 -9.95
N ALA A 385 -7.19 -2.66 -10.00
CA ALA A 385 -6.49 -1.43 -9.62
C ALA A 385 -6.11 -1.37 -8.12
N CYS A 386 -6.86 -2.05 -7.23
CA CYS A 386 -6.54 -2.11 -5.80
C CYS A 386 -5.22 -2.83 -5.49
N ILE A 387 -4.69 -3.65 -6.41
CA ILE A 387 -3.38 -4.32 -6.30
C ILE A 387 -2.34 -3.74 -7.27
N ASP A 388 -2.54 -2.51 -7.76
CA ASP A 388 -1.59 -1.89 -8.67
C ASP A 388 -0.18 -1.82 -8.02
N PRO A 389 0.89 -2.14 -8.77
CA PRO A 389 2.26 -2.06 -8.27
C PRO A 389 2.66 -0.64 -7.88
N VAL A 390 2.03 0.40 -8.45
CA VAL A 390 2.26 1.80 -8.10
C VAL A 390 1.41 2.16 -6.88
N ALA A 391 2.08 2.54 -5.79
CA ALA A 391 1.44 2.87 -4.51
C ALA A 391 0.40 3.99 -4.62
N GLU A 392 0.64 5.02 -5.43
CA GLU A 392 -0.31 6.12 -5.62
C GLU A 392 -1.59 5.66 -6.33
N VAL A 393 -1.47 4.76 -7.31
CA VAL A 393 -2.60 4.21 -8.08
C VAL A 393 -3.45 3.31 -7.17
N ASN A 394 -2.82 2.40 -6.42
CA ASN A 394 -3.55 1.52 -5.52
C ASN A 394 -4.20 2.28 -4.35
N ALA A 395 -3.60 3.37 -3.88
CA ALA A 395 -4.16 4.23 -2.85
C ALA A 395 -5.39 5.00 -3.37
N GLU A 396 -5.37 5.47 -4.62
CA GLU A 396 -6.55 6.11 -5.21
C GLU A 396 -7.67 5.10 -5.49
N ALA A 397 -7.35 3.88 -5.95
CA ALA A 397 -8.32 2.79 -6.10
C ALA A 397 -9.01 2.44 -4.77
N ALA A 398 -8.24 2.38 -3.67
CA ALA A 398 -8.81 2.17 -2.34
C ALA A 398 -9.80 3.27 -1.92
N LYS A 399 -9.54 4.54 -2.28
CA LYS A 399 -10.49 5.65 -2.03
C LYS A 399 -11.77 5.53 -2.87
N VAL A 400 -11.65 5.08 -4.12
CA VAL A 400 -12.82 4.80 -4.96
C VAL A 400 -13.66 3.67 -4.36
N ALA A 401 -13.02 2.59 -3.92
CA ALA A 401 -13.69 1.46 -3.28
C ALA A 401 -14.36 1.88 -1.95
N ASP A 402 -13.69 2.68 -1.11
CA ASP A 402 -14.29 3.25 0.10
C ASP A 402 -15.54 4.09 -0.23
N LEU A 403 -15.47 4.99 -1.22
CA LEU A 403 -16.65 5.73 -1.68
C LEU A 403 -17.76 4.82 -2.17
N MET A 404 -17.43 3.76 -2.92
CA MET A 404 -18.43 2.82 -3.40
C MET A 404 -19.15 2.12 -2.24
N GLY A 405 -18.40 1.73 -1.20
CA GLY A 405 -18.94 1.13 0.01
C GLY A 405 -19.89 2.05 0.79
N ARG A 406 -19.64 3.36 0.77
CA ARG A 406 -20.46 4.37 1.46
C ARG A 406 -21.69 4.80 0.66
N LEU A 407 -21.52 5.02 -0.63
CA LEU A 407 -22.48 5.79 -1.44
C LEU A 407 -23.39 4.94 -2.33
N LEU A 408 -23.02 3.69 -2.65
CA LEU A 408 -23.93 2.78 -3.36
C LEU A 408 -24.96 2.20 -2.40
N SER A 409 -26.10 1.75 -2.96
CA SER A 409 -27.12 1.04 -2.19
C SER A 409 -26.56 -0.31 -1.70
N TYR A 410 -26.36 -0.42 -0.39
CA TYR A 410 -25.75 -1.59 0.25
C TYR A 410 -26.42 -2.91 -0.12
N ASP A 411 -27.75 -2.98 0.07
CA ASP A 411 -28.53 -4.20 -0.17
C ASP A 411 -28.48 -4.67 -1.63
N ALA A 412 -28.18 -3.77 -2.57
CA ALA A 412 -28.08 -4.09 -3.98
C ALA A 412 -26.68 -4.58 -4.40
N TRP A 413 -25.59 -4.11 -3.77
CA TRP A 413 -24.24 -4.51 -4.16
C TRP A 413 -23.66 -5.66 -3.33
N ILE A 414 -24.09 -5.85 -2.08
CA ILE A 414 -23.44 -6.78 -1.14
C ILE A 414 -23.40 -8.22 -1.64
N ASP A 415 -24.53 -8.74 -2.14
CA ASP A 415 -24.60 -10.12 -2.66
C ASP A 415 -23.69 -10.31 -3.87
N HIS A 416 -23.60 -9.31 -4.74
CA HIS A 416 -22.68 -9.32 -5.87
C HIS A 416 -21.22 -9.18 -5.46
N GLY A 417 -20.94 -8.45 -4.38
CA GLY A 417 -19.63 -8.41 -3.74
C GLY A 417 -19.21 -9.79 -3.26
N PHE A 418 -20.10 -10.52 -2.59
CA PHE A 418 -19.88 -11.90 -2.17
C PHE A 418 -19.69 -12.84 -3.37
N ASP A 419 -20.54 -12.78 -4.39
CA ASP A 419 -20.38 -13.56 -5.61
C ASP A 419 -18.99 -13.35 -6.24
N GLY A 420 -18.49 -12.11 -6.19
CA GLY A 420 -17.16 -11.77 -6.66
C GLY A 420 -16.04 -12.45 -5.88
N LEU A 421 -16.14 -12.48 -4.55
CA LEU A 421 -15.20 -13.19 -3.68
C LEU A 421 -15.29 -14.71 -3.89
N GLU A 422 -16.49 -15.28 -3.94
CA GLU A 422 -16.70 -16.72 -4.11
C GLU A 422 -16.15 -17.21 -5.47
N ARG A 423 -16.36 -16.44 -6.54
CA ARG A 423 -15.85 -16.79 -7.88
C ARG A 423 -14.36 -16.50 -8.03
N ASN A 424 -13.81 -15.58 -7.24
CA ASN A 424 -12.44 -15.10 -7.37
C ASN A 424 -11.75 -15.02 -6.00
N ALA A 425 -11.22 -16.15 -5.53
CA ALA A 425 -10.30 -16.19 -4.38
C ALA A 425 -8.94 -15.54 -4.70
N ARG A 426 -8.94 -14.21 -4.84
CA ARG A 426 -7.80 -13.41 -5.27
C ARG A 426 -7.67 -12.16 -4.40
N GLU A 427 -6.41 -11.76 -4.17
CA GLU A 427 -6.07 -10.54 -3.42
C GLU A 427 -6.75 -9.29 -3.97
N SER A 428 -6.86 -9.14 -5.30
CA SER A 428 -7.51 -7.99 -5.95
C SER A 428 -8.95 -7.77 -5.49
N TYR A 429 -9.77 -8.82 -5.55
CA TYR A 429 -11.16 -8.79 -5.13
C TYR A 429 -11.28 -8.63 -3.60
N MET A 430 -10.40 -9.30 -2.84
CA MET A 430 -10.36 -9.17 -1.39
C MET A 430 -10.09 -7.73 -0.93
N ARG A 431 -9.09 -7.06 -1.51
CA ARG A 431 -8.72 -5.67 -1.14
C ARG A 431 -9.85 -4.70 -1.47
N CYS A 432 -10.43 -4.81 -2.66
CA CYS A 432 -11.55 -3.96 -3.08
C CYS A 432 -12.78 -4.17 -2.19
N PHE A 433 -13.18 -5.43 -1.99
CA PHE A 433 -14.28 -5.77 -1.08
C PHE A 433 -14.03 -5.27 0.33
N TYR A 434 -12.81 -5.43 0.87
CA TYR A 434 -12.46 -4.90 2.18
C TYR A 434 -12.70 -3.39 2.27
N HIS A 435 -12.19 -2.60 1.32
CA HIS A 435 -12.37 -1.15 1.34
C HIS A 435 -13.85 -0.75 1.24
N MET A 436 -14.63 -1.44 0.39
CA MET A 436 -16.07 -1.21 0.29
C MET A 436 -16.82 -1.60 1.58
N PHE A 437 -16.59 -2.81 2.07
CA PHE A 437 -17.32 -3.38 3.19
C PHE A 437 -16.97 -2.69 4.52
N ASN A 438 -15.69 -2.36 4.72
CA ASN A 438 -15.25 -1.62 5.90
C ASN A 438 -15.90 -0.23 5.98
N ALA A 439 -16.05 0.44 4.83
CA ALA A 439 -16.63 1.77 4.78
C ALA A 439 -18.17 1.78 4.91
N SER A 440 -18.84 0.67 4.57
CA SER A 440 -20.29 0.58 4.57
C SER A 440 -20.91 0.57 5.98
N LEU A 441 -22.17 1.00 6.08
CA LEU A 441 -22.95 0.85 7.32
C LEU A 441 -23.65 -0.51 7.45
N GLY A 442 -23.72 -1.27 6.36
CA GLY A 442 -24.38 -2.57 6.33
C GLY A 442 -23.55 -3.70 6.96
N GLY A 443 -24.18 -4.87 7.02
CA GLY A 443 -23.61 -6.11 7.57
C GLY A 443 -24.57 -6.72 8.57
N THR A 444 -25.46 -7.61 8.13
CA THR A 444 -26.29 -8.41 9.04
C THR A 444 -25.48 -9.58 9.63
N TYR A 445 -25.99 -10.22 10.68
CA TYR A 445 -25.38 -11.44 11.21
C TYR A 445 -25.12 -12.49 10.12
N ASP A 446 -26.13 -12.79 9.30
CA ASP A 446 -26.01 -13.76 8.21
C ASP A 446 -24.92 -13.40 7.20
N GLN A 447 -24.76 -12.11 6.88
CA GLN A 447 -23.74 -11.63 5.96
C GLN A 447 -22.34 -11.72 6.58
N LEU A 448 -22.19 -11.36 7.86
CA LEU A 448 -20.94 -11.51 8.60
C LEU A 448 -20.54 -12.98 8.72
N MET A 449 -21.50 -13.85 9.03
CA MET A 449 -21.29 -15.28 9.12
C MET A 449 -20.93 -15.89 7.76
N LYS A 450 -21.63 -15.49 6.68
CA LYS A 450 -21.31 -15.89 5.31
C LYS A 450 -19.86 -15.52 4.97
N LEU A 451 -19.45 -14.29 5.27
CA LEU A 451 -18.09 -13.83 5.01
C LEU A 451 -17.05 -14.58 5.86
N ALA A 452 -17.29 -14.77 7.15
CA ALA A 452 -16.38 -15.50 8.03
C ALA A 452 -16.20 -16.95 7.55
N LYS A 453 -17.28 -17.63 7.16
CA LYS A 453 -17.23 -18.98 6.57
C LYS A 453 -16.45 -19.01 5.26
N LEU A 454 -16.64 -18.01 4.39
CA LEU A 454 -15.88 -17.89 3.15
C LEU A 454 -14.37 -17.76 3.43
N LEU A 455 -13.99 -16.88 4.35
CA LEU A 455 -12.60 -16.68 4.75
C LEU A 455 -11.97 -17.92 5.41
N ARG A 456 -12.78 -18.76 6.04
CA ARG A 456 -12.36 -20.04 6.65
C ARG A 456 -12.02 -21.12 5.63
N THR A 457 -12.52 -21.03 4.41
CA THR A 457 -12.23 -22.04 3.36
C THR A 457 -10.73 -22.08 3.04
N THR A 458 -10.28 -23.19 2.44
CA THR A 458 -8.88 -23.42 2.08
C THR A 458 -8.37 -22.38 1.07
N ASP A 459 -9.20 -22.01 0.09
CA ASP A 459 -8.85 -21.00 -0.94
C ASP A 459 -8.45 -19.63 -0.35
N TYR A 460 -8.89 -19.33 0.87
CA TYR A 460 -8.57 -18.11 1.60
C TYR A 460 -7.56 -18.35 2.73
N SER A 461 -7.94 -19.12 3.74
CA SER A 461 -7.16 -19.25 4.98
C SER A 461 -5.87 -20.07 4.84
N HIS A 462 -5.68 -20.79 3.73
CA HIS A 462 -4.45 -21.55 3.44
C HIS A 462 -3.53 -20.83 2.44
N THR A 463 -3.79 -19.55 2.17
CA THR A 463 -2.99 -18.77 1.22
C THR A 463 -1.58 -18.49 1.75
N LEU A 464 -0.57 -18.63 0.89
CA LEU A 464 0.83 -18.31 1.19
C LEU A 464 1.24 -16.91 0.71
N LYS A 465 0.29 -16.08 0.28
CA LYS A 465 0.55 -14.74 -0.26
C LYS A 465 0.44 -13.68 0.85
N PRO A 466 1.52 -12.98 1.25
CA PRO A 466 1.48 -12.05 2.39
C PRO A 466 0.44 -10.93 2.24
N GLY A 467 0.33 -10.32 1.06
CA GLY A 467 -0.68 -9.28 0.80
C GLY A 467 -2.11 -9.79 0.98
N PHE A 468 -2.36 -11.04 0.61
CA PHE A 468 -3.66 -11.69 0.79
C PHE A 468 -3.93 -12.02 2.26
N GLN A 469 -2.94 -12.58 2.97
CA GLN A 469 -3.01 -12.88 4.41
C GLN A 469 -3.34 -11.62 5.23
N LEU A 470 -2.63 -10.52 4.99
CA LEU A 470 -2.87 -9.24 5.63
C LEU A 470 -4.33 -8.77 5.48
N TYR A 471 -4.88 -8.84 4.27
CA TYR A 471 -6.24 -8.37 4.03
C TYR A 471 -7.32 -9.33 4.53
N ILE A 472 -7.03 -10.64 4.64
CA ILE A 472 -7.90 -11.56 5.38
C ILE A 472 -7.97 -11.13 6.85
N LEU A 473 -6.83 -10.90 7.51
CA LEU A 473 -6.80 -10.44 8.91
C LEU A 473 -7.53 -9.12 9.10
N LYS A 474 -7.36 -8.15 8.18
CA LYS A 474 -8.10 -6.88 8.23
C LYS A 474 -9.61 -7.08 8.07
N LEU A 475 -10.05 -7.97 7.18
CA LEU A 475 -11.46 -8.21 6.97
C LEU A 475 -12.09 -8.98 8.15
N LEU A 476 -11.36 -9.91 8.77
CA LEU A 476 -11.74 -10.55 10.03
C LEU A 476 -11.91 -9.52 11.15
N ASP A 477 -11.01 -8.53 11.24
CA ASP A 477 -11.14 -7.43 12.20
C ASP A 477 -12.37 -6.56 11.91
N THR A 478 -12.65 -6.24 10.64
CA THR A 478 -13.90 -5.56 10.22
C THR A 478 -15.16 -6.36 10.58
N ILE A 479 -15.13 -7.70 10.52
CA ILE A 479 -16.24 -8.55 10.97
C ILE A 479 -16.49 -8.36 12.46
N VAL A 480 -15.44 -8.36 13.28
CA VAL A 480 -15.51 -8.14 14.75
C VAL A 480 -15.95 -6.70 15.09
N ASP A 481 -15.57 -5.70 14.29
CA ASP A 481 -16.06 -4.33 14.46
C ASP A 481 -17.57 -4.21 14.19
N LYS A 482 -18.03 -4.86 13.12
CA LYS A 482 -19.44 -4.83 12.73
C LYS A 482 -20.32 -5.72 13.61
N SER A 483 -19.79 -6.83 14.15
CA SER A 483 -20.54 -7.72 15.06
C SER A 483 -21.04 -6.98 16.31
N GLN A 484 -20.32 -5.96 16.77
CA GLN A 484 -20.70 -5.12 17.92
C GLN A 484 -21.88 -4.18 17.62
N LYS A 485 -22.21 -3.96 16.35
CA LYS A 485 -23.25 -3.01 15.90
C LYS A 485 -24.55 -3.70 15.49
N ILE A 486 -24.54 -5.03 15.40
CA ILE A 486 -25.72 -5.82 15.02
C ILE A 486 -26.46 -6.36 16.24
N LYS A 487 -27.72 -6.73 16.03
CA LYS A 487 -28.49 -7.51 17.01
C LYS A 487 -28.31 -8.99 16.67
N ALA A 488 -27.59 -9.71 17.51
CA ALA A 488 -27.41 -11.16 17.43
C ALA A 488 -27.45 -11.74 18.84
N GLU A 489 -27.89 -12.99 18.97
CA GLU A 489 -27.88 -13.69 20.25
C GLU A 489 -26.45 -14.08 20.66
N GLY A 490 -26.24 -14.38 21.95
CA GLY A 490 -24.90 -14.74 22.46
C GLY A 490 -24.30 -15.95 21.74
N ASP A 491 -25.11 -16.97 21.49
CA ASP A 491 -24.69 -18.20 20.79
C ASP A 491 -24.34 -17.93 19.31
N GLU A 492 -25.10 -17.04 18.65
CA GLU A 492 -24.82 -16.62 17.27
C GLU A 492 -23.48 -15.89 17.16
N LEU A 493 -23.21 -14.93 18.06
CA LEU A 493 -21.94 -14.22 18.09
C LEU A 493 -20.76 -15.17 18.36
N GLN A 494 -20.98 -16.17 19.20
CA GLN A 494 -19.97 -17.17 19.52
C GLN A 494 -19.60 -18.04 18.31
N ASP A 495 -20.58 -18.49 17.52
CA ASP A 495 -20.32 -19.19 16.26
C ASP A 495 -19.55 -18.30 15.27
N LEU A 496 -19.86 -17.00 15.24
CA LEU A 496 -19.18 -16.04 14.38
C LEU A 496 -17.70 -15.90 14.80
N TYR A 497 -17.46 -15.70 16.09
CA TYR A 497 -16.11 -15.57 16.64
C TYR A 497 -15.30 -16.85 16.53
N GLU A 498 -15.92 -18.03 16.61
CA GLU A 498 -15.27 -19.29 16.29
C GLU A 498 -14.72 -19.27 14.85
N SER A 499 -15.57 -18.92 13.88
CA SER A 499 -15.18 -18.90 12.47
C SER A 499 -14.07 -17.87 12.20
N VAL A 500 -14.15 -16.71 12.85
CA VAL A 500 -13.12 -15.67 12.80
C VAL A 500 -11.80 -16.16 13.41
N TYR A 501 -11.85 -16.77 14.59
CA TYR A 501 -10.69 -17.32 15.29
C TYR A 501 -10.00 -18.40 14.45
N VAL A 502 -10.76 -19.37 13.92
CA VAL A 502 -10.19 -20.48 13.12
C VAL A 502 -9.51 -19.94 11.87
N SER A 503 -10.13 -18.99 11.18
CA SER A 503 -9.53 -18.34 10.00
C SER A 503 -8.28 -17.56 10.36
N GLY A 504 -8.33 -16.76 11.43
CA GLY A 504 -7.22 -15.92 11.89
C GLY A 504 -6.02 -16.75 12.30
N VAL A 505 -6.21 -17.80 13.11
CA VAL A 505 -5.12 -18.68 13.57
C VAL A 505 -4.46 -19.43 12.41
N LYS A 506 -5.22 -19.91 11.42
CA LYS A 506 -4.64 -20.55 10.23
C LYS A 506 -3.77 -19.58 9.42
N VAL A 507 -4.25 -18.37 9.18
CA VAL A 507 -3.49 -17.33 8.47
C VAL A 507 -2.24 -16.92 9.26
N MET A 508 -2.36 -16.73 10.58
CA MET A 508 -1.22 -16.43 11.45
C MET A 508 -0.16 -17.54 11.40
N ALA A 509 -0.58 -18.80 11.42
CA ALA A 509 0.31 -19.95 11.43
C ALA A 509 1.15 -19.98 10.15
N LEU A 510 0.52 -19.81 8.99
CA LEU A 510 1.22 -19.74 7.71
C LEU A 510 2.11 -18.51 7.60
N THR A 511 1.66 -17.36 8.12
CA THR A 511 2.46 -16.12 8.15
C THR A 511 3.73 -16.30 8.98
N TYR A 512 3.61 -16.91 10.16
CA TYR A 512 4.73 -17.23 11.05
C TYR A 512 5.75 -18.14 10.35
N SER A 513 5.27 -19.17 9.65
CA SER A 513 6.13 -20.13 8.97
C SER A 513 6.83 -19.57 7.72
N LEU A 514 6.26 -18.54 7.08
CA LEU A 514 6.82 -17.89 5.87
C LEU A 514 7.88 -16.83 6.20
N ASN A 515 7.65 -16.02 7.23
CA ASN A 515 8.44 -14.81 7.49
C ASN A 515 9.43 -15.02 8.65
N SER A 516 10.71 -15.22 8.33
CA SER A 516 11.79 -15.12 9.34
C SER A 516 12.03 -13.68 9.82
N HIS A 517 11.42 -12.68 9.17
CA HIS A 517 11.58 -11.25 9.45
C HIS A 517 10.23 -10.51 9.43
N GLY A 518 9.82 -9.99 10.60
CA GLY A 518 8.68 -9.06 10.74
C GLY A 518 7.38 -9.72 11.18
N ASN A 519 7.11 -9.73 12.50
CA ASN A 519 5.90 -10.27 13.11
C ASN A 519 4.68 -9.33 13.03
N GLU A 520 4.65 -8.30 12.16
CA GLU A 520 3.56 -7.31 12.20
C GLU A 520 2.19 -7.92 11.90
N ASP A 521 2.11 -8.79 10.89
CA ASP A 521 0.86 -9.47 10.52
C ASP A 521 0.45 -10.50 11.58
N VAL A 522 1.42 -11.24 12.15
CA VAL A 522 1.19 -12.15 13.28
C VAL A 522 0.69 -11.36 14.50
N ASN A 523 1.29 -10.22 14.80
CA ASN A 523 0.85 -9.33 15.89
C ASN A 523 -0.56 -8.79 15.64
N ARG A 524 -0.92 -8.49 14.39
CA ARG A 524 -2.29 -8.09 14.05
C ARG A 524 -3.28 -9.23 14.29
N GLY A 525 -2.93 -10.46 13.94
CA GLY A 525 -3.74 -11.63 14.27
C GLY A 525 -3.83 -11.89 15.79
N GLN A 526 -2.75 -11.68 16.54
CA GLN A 526 -2.74 -11.75 18.00
C GLN A 526 -3.72 -10.73 18.61
N LEU A 527 -3.66 -9.47 18.15
CA LEU A 527 -4.59 -8.42 18.58
C LEU A 527 -6.04 -8.79 18.25
N LEU A 528 -6.31 -9.38 17.09
CA LEU A 528 -7.65 -9.89 16.74
C LEU A 528 -8.13 -10.95 17.75
N ILE A 529 -7.28 -11.90 18.13
CA ILE A 529 -7.61 -12.91 19.15
C ILE A 529 -7.85 -12.25 20.51
N GLU A 530 -7.02 -11.29 20.92
CA GLU A 530 -7.18 -10.55 22.18
C GLU A 530 -8.51 -9.78 22.21
N ARG A 531 -8.95 -9.22 21.09
CA ARG A 531 -10.27 -8.58 20.96
C ARG A 531 -11.41 -9.60 21.14
N ILE A 532 -11.31 -10.77 20.52
CA ILE A 532 -12.30 -11.85 20.73
C ILE A 532 -12.34 -12.27 22.20
N VAL A 533 -11.18 -12.40 22.84
CA VAL A 533 -11.06 -12.75 24.26
C VAL A 533 -11.74 -11.71 25.16
N GLN A 534 -11.62 -10.42 24.84
CA GLN A 534 -12.31 -9.34 25.56
C GLN A 534 -13.82 -9.41 25.37
N LEU A 535 -14.29 -9.66 24.14
CA LEU A 535 -15.73 -9.76 23.84
C LEU A 535 -16.38 -11.00 24.46
N GLU A 536 -15.67 -12.12 24.55
CA GLU A 536 -16.11 -13.36 25.20
C GLU A 536 -15.82 -13.40 26.71
N GLU A 537 -15.27 -12.32 27.28
CA GLU A 537 -14.91 -12.20 28.71
C GLU A 537 -14.11 -13.40 29.26
N THR A 538 -13.12 -13.87 28.49
CA THR A 538 -12.41 -15.12 28.76
C THR A 538 -10.89 -14.94 28.75
N THR A 539 -10.13 -16.00 28.51
CA THR A 539 -8.67 -15.95 28.33
C THR A 539 -8.28 -16.58 27.01
N VAL A 540 -7.13 -16.16 26.46
CA VAL A 540 -6.52 -16.76 25.26
C VAL A 540 -6.40 -18.28 25.43
N ALA A 541 -6.04 -18.75 26.63
CA ALA A 541 -5.93 -20.16 26.94
C ALA A 541 -7.25 -20.93 26.72
N LYS A 542 -8.35 -20.43 27.28
CA LYS A 542 -9.67 -21.06 27.14
C LYS A 542 -10.17 -21.04 25.69
N ILE A 543 -9.89 -19.98 24.94
CA ILE A 543 -10.24 -19.91 23.51
C ILE A 543 -9.47 -20.95 22.70
N HIS A 544 -8.16 -21.11 22.93
CA HIS A 544 -7.38 -22.18 22.31
C HIS A 544 -7.93 -23.57 22.66
N GLU A 545 -8.22 -23.83 23.94
CA GLU A 545 -8.77 -25.12 24.38
C GLU A 545 -10.11 -25.44 23.70
N ARG A 546 -10.92 -24.41 23.47
CA ARG A 546 -12.24 -24.54 22.88
C ARG A 546 -12.22 -24.73 21.36
N TRP A 547 -11.47 -23.92 20.63
CA TRP A 547 -11.63 -23.83 19.16
C TRP A 547 -10.41 -24.26 18.36
N PHE A 548 -9.22 -24.40 18.96
CA PHE A 548 -8.00 -24.74 18.19
C PHE A 548 -8.12 -26.07 17.44
N HIS A 549 -8.79 -27.07 18.02
CA HIS A 549 -8.99 -28.38 17.41
C HIS A 549 -9.66 -28.28 16.02
N LEU A 550 -10.48 -27.24 15.79
CA LEU A 550 -11.12 -26.98 14.51
C LEU A 550 -10.13 -26.52 13.44
N ALA A 551 -9.15 -25.68 13.80
CA ALA A 551 -8.07 -25.27 12.89
C ALA A 551 -7.12 -26.44 12.61
N LEU A 552 -6.83 -27.24 13.65
CA LEU A 552 -6.00 -28.44 13.51
C LEU A 552 -6.62 -29.47 12.57
N ARG A 553 -7.95 -29.66 12.63
CA ARG A 553 -8.67 -30.57 11.74
C ARG A 553 -8.46 -30.25 10.26
N ASP A 554 -8.42 -28.96 9.93
CA ASP A 554 -8.26 -28.45 8.55
C ASP A 554 -6.84 -28.69 7.99
N VAL A 555 -5.87 -29.17 8.80
CA VAL A 555 -4.56 -29.63 8.32
C VAL A 555 -4.70 -31.01 7.67
N GLU A 556 -4.87 -31.06 6.36
CA GLU A 556 -5.11 -32.28 5.59
C GLU A 556 -3.94 -32.63 4.65
N ASN A 557 -3.98 -33.81 4.02
CA ASN A 557 -3.02 -34.27 3.00
C ASN A 557 -1.56 -34.46 3.48
N LEU A 558 -1.34 -34.64 4.79
CA LEU A 558 -0.01 -34.91 5.36
C LEU A 558 0.55 -36.31 5.00
N ASP A 559 -0.29 -37.20 4.49
CA ASP A 559 0.06 -38.55 4.02
C ASP A 559 0.78 -38.54 2.66
N ALA A 560 0.84 -37.39 1.99
CA ALA A 560 1.66 -37.19 0.80
C ALA A 560 3.15 -36.99 1.15
N SER A 561 4.01 -37.17 0.15
CA SER A 561 5.45 -36.89 0.29
C SER A 561 5.71 -35.39 0.17
N LEU A 562 5.55 -34.68 1.29
CA LEU A 562 5.67 -33.22 1.39
C LEU A 562 7.04 -32.74 1.89
N ASP A 563 7.45 -31.55 1.47
CA ASP A 563 8.62 -30.84 2.01
C ASP A 563 8.25 -29.84 3.11
N ASP A 564 9.25 -29.23 3.73
CA ASP A 564 9.10 -28.27 4.82
C ASP A 564 8.43 -26.94 4.43
N ASN A 565 8.34 -26.66 3.13
CA ASN A 565 7.70 -25.48 2.54
C ASN A 565 6.32 -25.79 1.96
N SER A 566 5.86 -27.04 2.08
CA SER A 566 4.53 -27.45 1.68
C SER A 566 3.50 -26.90 2.66
N GLU A 567 2.41 -26.34 2.14
CA GLU A 567 1.39 -25.63 2.93
C GLU A 567 0.90 -26.42 4.16
N PRO A 568 0.54 -27.73 4.07
CA PRO A 568 0.05 -28.46 5.25
C PRO A 568 1.10 -28.59 6.36
N VAL A 569 2.38 -28.72 5.98
CA VAL A 569 3.51 -28.80 6.92
C VAL A 569 3.73 -27.43 7.57
N MET A 570 3.72 -26.36 6.77
CA MET A 570 3.87 -24.99 7.27
C MET A 570 2.72 -24.59 8.20
N LEU A 571 1.51 -25.00 7.88
CA LEU A 571 0.33 -24.75 8.70
C LEU A 571 0.47 -25.46 10.04
N LEU A 572 0.77 -26.76 10.04
CA LEU A 572 0.99 -27.53 11.27
C LEU A 572 2.11 -26.94 12.13
N ASP A 573 3.23 -26.60 11.50
CA ASP A 573 4.39 -25.98 12.14
C ASP A 573 4.02 -24.68 12.88
N GLY A 574 3.33 -23.78 12.19
CA GLY A 574 2.89 -22.51 12.76
C GLY A 574 1.86 -22.70 13.88
N LEU A 575 0.91 -23.62 13.70
CA LEU A 575 -0.10 -23.94 14.70
C LEU A 575 0.54 -24.46 16.01
N ILE A 576 1.54 -25.33 15.92
CA ILE A 576 2.29 -25.85 17.09
C ILE A 576 3.02 -24.71 17.80
N ASN A 577 3.72 -23.86 17.06
CA ASN A 577 4.53 -22.79 17.64
C ASN A 577 3.69 -21.70 18.30
N MET A 578 2.51 -21.40 17.77
CA MET A 578 1.67 -20.31 18.28
C MET A 578 0.72 -20.75 19.40
N CYS A 579 0.12 -21.94 19.29
CA CYS A 579 -0.93 -22.36 20.22
C CYS A 579 -0.47 -23.40 21.26
N HIS A 580 0.72 -23.98 21.05
CA HIS A 580 1.37 -24.95 21.92
C HIS A 580 0.51 -26.21 22.20
N LEU A 581 1.03 -27.10 23.06
CA LEU A 581 0.42 -28.38 23.40
C LEU A 581 -0.60 -28.21 24.52
N ARG A 582 -1.81 -28.75 24.35
CA ARG A 582 -2.87 -28.72 25.38
C ARG A 582 -3.64 -30.02 25.44
N ALA A 583 -4.23 -30.30 26.60
CA ALA A 583 -4.94 -31.54 26.88
C ALA A 583 -6.08 -31.84 25.90
N THR A 584 -6.78 -30.80 25.42
CA THR A 584 -8.00 -30.95 24.60
C THR A 584 -7.76 -31.43 23.18
N TYR A 585 -6.53 -31.34 22.66
CA TYR A 585 -6.22 -31.67 21.27
C TYR A 585 -4.84 -32.32 21.06
N ILE A 586 -4.12 -32.67 22.13
CA ILE A 586 -2.79 -33.30 22.02
C ILE A 586 -2.84 -34.63 21.28
N ASP A 587 -3.90 -35.41 21.47
CA ASP A 587 -4.03 -36.74 20.87
C ASP A 587 -4.20 -36.62 19.34
N ASP A 588 -5.07 -35.73 18.87
CA ASP A 588 -5.25 -35.43 17.44
C ASP A 588 -3.98 -34.84 16.81
N LEU A 589 -3.25 -34.00 17.56
CA LEU A 589 -1.98 -33.43 17.12
C LEU A 589 -0.92 -34.51 16.95
N MET A 590 -0.83 -35.45 17.90
CA MET A 590 0.11 -36.56 17.85
C MET A 590 -0.14 -37.45 16.63
N GLU A 591 -1.40 -37.73 16.29
CA GLU A 591 -1.72 -38.49 15.08
C GLU A 591 -1.23 -37.77 13.81
N LYS A 592 -1.46 -36.47 13.68
CA LYS A 592 -0.95 -35.69 12.53
C LYS A 592 0.57 -35.67 12.45
N VAL A 593 1.26 -35.56 13.58
CA VAL A 593 2.72 -35.61 13.66
C VAL A 593 3.26 -36.97 13.21
N LYS A 594 2.63 -38.07 13.60
CA LYS A 594 3.02 -39.42 13.14
C LYS A 594 2.92 -39.54 11.63
N VAL A 595 1.84 -39.02 11.04
CA VAL A 595 1.66 -39.00 9.57
C VAL A 595 2.81 -38.24 8.90
N VAL A 596 3.21 -37.07 9.43
CA VAL A 596 4.39 -36.33 8.91
C VAL A 596 5.66 -37.18 9.01
N PHE A 597 5.89 -37.81 10.16
CA PHE A 597 7.08 -38.62 10.40
C PHE A 597 7.15 -39.89 9.53
N GLU A 598 6.00 -40.43 9.12
CA GLU A 598 5.93 -41.61 8.27
C GLU A 598 6.05 -41.28 6.77
N HIS A 599 5.42 -40.19 6.31
CA HIS A 599 5.21 -39.95 4.88
C HIS A 599 5.97 -38.76 4.30
N CYS A 600 6.22 -37.70 5.09
CA CYS A 600 6.86 -36.48 4.60
C CYS A 600 8.38 -36.60 4.53
N SER A 601 9.02 -35.66 3.82
CA SER A 601 10.47 -35.60 3.66
C SER A 601 11.21 -35.31 4.97
N ASP A 602 12.49 -35.68 5.02
CA ASP A 602 13.41 -35.41 6.14
C ASP A 602 13.34 -33.96 6.66
N SER A 603 13.25 -32.98 5.75
CA SER A 603 13.16 -31.56 6.11
C SER A 603 11.89 -31.22 6.89
N ALA A 604 10.73 -31.75 6.47
CA ALA A 604 9.45 -31.55 7.13
C ALA A 604 9.42 -32.23 8.50
N GLN A 605 9.98 -33.44 8.61
CA GLN A 605 10.08 -34.18 9.87
C GLN A 605 10.88 -33.39 10.90
N VAL A 606 12.06 -32.91 10.51
CA VAL A 606 12.95 -32.09 11.36
C VAL A 606 12.26 -30.80 11.80
N LYS A 607 11.56 -30.11 10.89
CA LYS A 607 10.84 -28.86 11.19
C LYS A 607 9.75 -29.09 12.24
N ILE A 608 8.85 -30.05 12.02
CA ILE A 608 7.78 -30.36 12.96
C ILE A 608 8.33 -30.83 14.31
N PHE A 609 9.36 -31.68 14.32
CA PHE A 609 9.92 -32.15 15.59
C PHE A 609 10.63 -31.04 16.36
N SER A 610 11.30 -30.11 15.67
CA SER A 610 11.87 -28.90 16.28
C SER A 610 10.77 -28.05 16.94
N SER A 611 9.65 -27.84 16.26
CA SER A 611 8.53 -27.06 16.78
C SER A 611 7.85 -27.72 17.98
N LEU A 612 7.73 -29.05 17.98
CA LEU A 612 7.29 -29.81 19.15
C LEU A 612 8.27 -29.64 20.32
N SER A 613 9.57 -29.74 20.06
CA SER A 613 10.62 -29.55 21.07
C SER A 613 10.48 -28.18 21.75
N MET A 614 10.28 -27.12 20.97
CA MET A 614 10.06 -25.78 21.51
C MET A 614 8.73 -25.66 22.27
N ALA A 615 7.63 -26.20 21.74
CA ALA A 615 6.33 -26.17 22.38
C ALA A 615 6.33 -26.91 23.74
N THR A 616 7.11 -27.98 23.89
CA THR A 616 7.21 -28.72 25.16
C THR A 616 7.83 -27.92 26.31
N LEU A 617 8.57 -26.82 26.05
CA LEU A 617 9.05 -25.92 27.10
C LEU A 617 7.91 -25.23 27.86
N PHE A 618 6.72 -25.17 27.26
CA PHE A 618 5.54 -24.54 27.84
C PHE A 618 4.55 -25.54 28.44
N TRP A 619 4.90 -26.83 28.53
CA TRP A 619 3.98 -27.92 28.92
C TRP A 619 3.16 -27.61 30.17
N SER A 620 3.78 -27.40 31.34
CA SER A 620 3.02 -27.12 32.58
C SER A 620 2.25 -25.80 32.55
N LYS A 621 2.59 -24.86 31.64
CA LYS A 621 1.84 -23.60 31.48
C LYS A 621 0.58 -23.76 30.65
N THR A 622 0.53 -24.75 29.77
CA THR A 622 -0.56 -24.94 28.80
C THR A 622 -1.38 -26.20 29.10
N MET A 623 -0.83 -27.15 29.84
CA MET A 623 -1.47 -28.39 30.25
C MET A 623 -2.33 -28.18 31.50
N ASN A 624 -3.50 -27.57 31.32
CA ASN A 624 -4.44 -27.21 32.39
C ASN A 624 -5.28 -28.41 32.88
N VAL A 625 -4.62 -29.46 33.36
CA VAL A 625 -5.24 -30.63 33.98
C VAL A 625 -4.53 -30.98 35.29
N ASP A 626 -5.09 -31.88 36.08
CA ASP A 626 -4.43 -32.38 37.28
C ASP A 626 -3.10 -33.09 36.94
N HIS A 627 -2.19 -33.12 37.91
CA HIS A 627 -0.84 -33.69 37.74
C HIS A 627 -0.87 -35.13 37.22
N GLN A 628 -1.77 -35.98 37.74
CA GLN A 628 -1.85 -37.38 37.30
C GLN A 628 -2.23 -37.49 35.82
N SER A 629 -3.21 -36.70 35.37
CA SER A 629 -3.62 -36.62 33.98
C SER A 629 -2.53 -36.00 33.08
N SER A 630 -1.81 -34.98 33.56
CA SER A 630 -0.67 -34.39 32.85
C SER A 630 0.45 -35.42 32.65
N THR A 631 0.82 -36.14 33.70
CA THR A 631 1.84 -37.20 33.68
C THR A 631 1.48 -38.32 32.71
N GLN A 632 0.21 -38.74 32.68
CA GLN A 632 -0.25 -39.75 31.73
C GLN A 632 -0.14 -39.25 30.27
N LYS A 633 -0.58 -38.03 29.99
CA LYS A 633 -0.44 -37.43 28.64
C LYS A 633 1.01 -37.24 28.24
N LEU A 634 1.89 -36.88 29.17
CA LEU A 634 3.32 -36.78 28.93
C LEU A 634 3.92 -38.14 28.57
N LYS A 635 3.54 -39.19 29.31
CA LYS A 635 3.96 -40.56 29.03
C LYS A 635 3.54 -41.03 27.64
N ASP A 636 2.30 -40.72 27.25
CA ASP A 636 1.78 -41.07 25.93
C ASP A 636 2.51 -40.29 24.82
N PHE A 637 2.75 -38.99 25.01
CA PHE A 637 3.55 -38.18 24.10
C PHE A 637 4.98 -38.72 23.93
N VAL A 638 5.66 -39.00 25.04
CA VAL A 638 7.04 -39.51 25.03
C VAL A 638 7.11 -40.86 24.35
N SER A 639 6.26 -41.81 24.71
CA SER A 639 6.30 -43.18 24.16
C SER A 639 5.97 -43.24 22.67
N GLN A 640 5.07 -42.38 22.19
CA GLN A 640 4.58 -42.44 20.81
C GLN A 640 5.34 -41.51 19.85
N ILE A 641 5.82 -40.36 20.31
CA ILE A 641 6.47 -39.35 19.45
C ILE A 641 7.99 -39.34 19.66
N VAL A 642 8.49 -39.51 20.89
CA VAL A 642 9.90 -39.29 21.21
C VAL A 642 10.71 -40.58 21.25
N GLU A 643 10.29 -41.57 22.03
CA GLU A 643 10.98 -42.85 22.24
C GLU A 643 11.33 -43.58 20.91
N PRO A 644 10.47 -43.61 19.87
CA PRO A 644 10.79 -44.30 18.62
C PRO A 644 12.07 -43.80 17.93
N TYR A 645 12.49 -42.56 18.21
CA TYR A 645 13.65 -41.90 17.60
C TYR A 645 14.90 -41.88 18.50
N LEU A 646 14.82 -42.42 19.72
CA LEU A 646 15.98 -42.54 20.62
C LEU A 646 16.92 -43.68 20.22
N THR A 647 16.43 -44.66 19.46
CA THR A 647 17.26 -45.78 19.01
C THR A 647 18.16 -45.39 17.83
N TRP A 648 19.40 -45.89 17.85
CA TRP A 648 20.34 -45.59 16.77
C TRP A 648 19.89 -46.21 15.45
N LYS A 649 19.85 -45.37 14.41
CA LYS A 649 19.65 -45.75 13.01
C LYS A 649 20.65 -44.98 12.14
N ALA A 650 21.09 -45.59 11.06
CA ALA A 650 22.01 -44.98 10.11
C ALA A 650 21.29 -43.93 9.24
N GLY A 651 22.00 -42.86 8.88
CA GLY A 651 21.51 -41.78 8.00
C GLY A 651 21.50 -40.42 8.69
N SER A 652 21.70 -39.36 7.90
CA SER A 652 21.76 -37.98 8.42
C SER A 652 20.44 -37.55 9.05
N ASN A 653 19.30 -37.89 8.44
CA ASN A 653 17.99 -37.60 9.00
C ASN A 653 17.76 -38.36 10.32
N ALA A 654 18.06 -39.65 10.36
CA ALA A 654 17.96 -40.45 11.59
C ALA A 654 18.81 -39.89 12.74
N GLU A 655 20.00 -39.34 12.44
CA GLU A 655 20.84 -38.64 13.42
C GLU A 655 20.23 -37.31 13.89
N ALA A 656 19.65 -36.53 12.97
CA ALA A 656 18.96 -35.28 13.29
C ALA A 656 17.71 -35.51 14.15
N MET A 657 16.84 -36.44 13.76
CA MET A 657 15.64 -36.83 14.50
C MET A 657 15.97 -37.36 15.90
N ARG A 658 17.07 -38.12 16.04
CA ARG A 658 17.55 -38.57 17.36
C ARG A 658 18.06 -37.43 18.24
N SER A 659 18.76 -36.47 17.63
CA SER A 659 19.18 -35.25 18.33
C SER A 659 17.97 -34.43 18.81
N LEU A 660 16.93 -34.31 17.97
CA LEU A 660 15.68 -33.62 18.31
C LEU A 660 14.85 -34.37 19.36
N ALA A 661 14.81 -35.70 19.31
CA ALA A 661 14.18 -36.50 20.35
C ALA A 661 14.84 -36.24 21.71
N MET A 662 16.17 -36.25 21.77
CA MET A 662 16.91 -35.97 23.00
C MET A 662 16.78 -34.50 23.45
N ALA A 663 16.77 -33.55 22.50
CA ALA A 663 16.48 -32.15 22.79
C ALA A 663 15.08 -31.98 23.40
N THR A 664 14.09 -32.72 22.89
CA THR A 664 12.70 -32.71 23.37
C THR A 664 12.59 -33.28 24.78
N LEU A 665 13.31 -34.35 25.11
CA LEU A 665 13.37 -34.83 26.51
C LEU A 665 13.96 -33.76 27.45
N CYS A 666 15.00 -33.04 27.00
CA CYS A 666 15.55 -31.92 27.79
C CYS A 666 14.58 -30.75 27.92
N ALA A 667 13.81 -30.45 26.88
CA ALA A 667 12.80 -29.40 26.89
C ALA A 667 11.65 -29.75 27.83
N LEU A 668 11.15 -30.99 27.77
CA LEU A 668 10.17 -31.54 28.71
C LEU A 668 10.67 -31.51 30.15
N ALA A 669 11.92 -31.91 30.40
CA ALA A 669 12.50 -31.85 31.74
C ALA A 669 12.57 -30.42 32.32
N GLN A 670 12.46 -29.38 31.48
CA GLN A 670 12.38 -27.99 31.89
C GLN A 670 10.94 -27.47 31.94
N GLY A 671 10.10 -27.86 30.98
CA GLY A 671 8.72 -27.40 30.83
C GLY A 671 7.68 -28.19 31.62
N ALA A 672 8.01 -29.41 32.06
CA ALA A 672 7.20 -30.37 32.81
C ALA A 672 8.04 -31.03 33.92
N LYS A 673 8.62 -30.21 34.80
CA LYS A 673 9.66 -30.67 35.76
C LYS A 673 9.21 -31.81 36.66
N GLU A 674 7.98 -31.75 37.16
CA GLU A 674 7.44 -32.74 38.08
C GLU A 674 7.09 -34.02 37.32
N GLU A 675 6.31 -33.91 36.24
CA GLU A 675 5.88 -35.06 35.45
C GLU A 675 7.06 -35.78 34.79
N ALA A 676 8.11 -35.05 34.42
CA ALA A 676 9.32 -35.62 33.84
C ALA A 676 10.06 -36.55 34.82
N LEU A 677 9.97 -36.34 36.13
CA LEU A 677 10.58 -37.24 37.12
C LEU A 677 9.92 -38.62 37.11
N ASP A 678 8.63 -38.70 36.79
CA ASP A 678 7.89 -39.97 36.72
C ASP A 678 8.04 -40.65 35.35
N VAL A 679 8.15 -39.87 34.27
CA VAL A 679 8.11 -40.40 32.89
C VAL A 679 9.50 -40.76 32.37
N LEU A 680 10.52 -39.94 32.61
CA LEU A 680 11.85 -40.14 32.03
C LEU A 680 12.57 -41.41 32.50
N PRO A 681 12.50 -41.85 33.78
CA PRO A 681 13.20 -43.04 34.24
C PRO A 681 12.92 -44.32 33.41
N ALA A 682 11.71 -44.45 32.85
CA ALA A 682 11.35 -45.57 31.98
C ALA A 682 12.21 -45.67 30.68
N LEU A 683 12.87 -44.58 30.30
CA LEU A 683 13.73 -44.49 29.11
C LEU A 683 15.20 -44.82 29.40
N ALA A 684 15.57 -45.15 30.65
CA ALA A 684 16.97 -45.32 31.05
C ALA A 684 17.75 -46.33 30.19
N LYS A 685 17.07 -47.38 29.72
CA LYS A 685 17.63 -48.41 28.83
C LYS A 685 18.25 -47.83 27.53
N HIS A 686 17.77 -46.69 27.05
CA HIS A 686 18.26 -46.05 25.82
C HIS A 686 19.48 -45.14 26.07
N MET A 687 19.58 -44.59 27.28
CA MET A 687 20.53 -43.53 27.62
C MET A 687 22.01 -43.89 27.43
N PRO A 688 22.50 -45.09 27.79
CA PRO A 688 23.90 -45.47 27.53
C PRO A 688 24.29 -45.32 26.06
N SER A 689 23.43 -45.77 25.13
CA SER A 689 23.71 -45.66 23.69
C SER A 689 23.71 -44.21 23.19
N LEU A 690 22.85 -43.36 23.76
CA LEU A 690 22.75 -41.93 23.42
C LEU A 690 23.93 -41.12 23.95
N LEU A 691 24.44 -41.48 25.13
CA LEU A 691 25.69 -40.94 25.67
C LEU A 691 26.89 -41.34 24.80
N GLU A 692 26.82 -42.45 24.08
CA GLU A 692 27.87 -42.91 23.16
C GLU A 692 27.66 -42.50 21.71
N ASP A 693 26.64 -41.68 21.41
CA ASP A 693 26.30 -41.32 20.04
C ASP A 693 27.45 -40.62 19.31
N ARG A 694 27.55 -40.78 17.99
CA ARG A 694 28.57 -40.09 17.18
C ARG A 694 28.34 -38.58 17.13
N ASN A 695 27.09 -38.15 17.14
CA ASN A 695 26.70 -36.74 17.09
C ASN A 695 26.89 -36.06 18.45
N VAL A 696 27.67 -34.99 18.47
CA VAL A 696 27.99 -34.23 19.69
C VAL A 696 26.74 -33.60 20.33
N THR A 697 25.77 -33.17 19.53
CA THR A 697 24.53 -32.56 19.99
C THR A 697 23.64 -33.58 20.72
N THR A 698 23.51 -34.79 20.17
CA THR A 698 22.80 -35.89 20.86
C THR A 698 23.43 -36.17 22.21
N ARG A 699 24.76 -36.36 22.26
CA ARG A 699 25.47 -36.62 23.53
C ARG A 699 25.32 -35.47 24.53
N HIS A 700 25.35 -34.22 24.06
CA HIS A 700 25.17 -33.04 24.89
C HIS A 700 23.79 -33.00 25.57
N TYR A 701 22.72 -33.25 24.82
CA TYR A 701 21.39 -33.34 25.41
C TYR A 701 21.25 -34.57 26.31
N ALA A 702 21.81 -35.72 25.91
CA ALA A 702 21.78 -36.95 26.70
C ALA A 702 22.39 -36.73 28.09
N ILE A 703 23.59 -36.15 28.17
CA ILE A 703 24.25 -35.89 29.46
C ILE A 703 23.48 -34.89 30.32
N LYS A 704 22.84 -33.89 29.70
CA LYS A 704 22.02 -32.90 30.40
C LYS A 704 20.77 -33.52 31.02
N ALA A 705 20.18 -34.53 30.38
CA ALA A 705 18.97 -35.20 30.87
C ALA A 705 19.23 -36.22 32.00
N VAL A 706 20.46 -36.74 32.15
CA VAL A 706 20.80 -37.77 33.15
C VAL A 706 20.30 -37.43 34.56
N VAL A 707 20.33 -36.16 34.94
CA VAL A 707 19.94 -35.70 36.28
C VAL A 707 18.46 -35.89 36.61
N TYR A 708 17.63 -36.25 35.63
CA TYR A 708 16.20 -36.52 35.79
C TYR A 708 15.87 -38.02 35.88
N PHE A 709 16.84 -38.90 35.68
CA PHE A 709 16.69 -40.35 35.85
C PHE A 709 16.96 -40.72 37.32
N ARG A 710 15.96 -40.51 38.18
CA ARG A 710 16.03 -40.71 39.64
C ARG A 710 15.06 -41.80 40.10
N ASP A 711 15.17 -42.19 41.37
CA ASP A 711 14.31 -43.18 42.04
C ASP A 711 14.27 -44.56 41.37
N MET A 712 15.36 -44.89 40.66
CA MET A 712 15.57 -46.16 39.99
C MET A 712 16.32 -47.15 40.88
N SER A 713 16.10 -48.45 40.66
CA SER A 713 16.88 -49.52 41.29
C SER A 713 18.38 -49.37 40.98
N VAL A 714 19.24 -49.95 41.81
CA VAL A 714 20.69 -50.01 41.52
C VAL A 714 20.96 -50.74 40.21
N GLU A 715 20.18 -51.77 39.88
CA GLU A 715 20.32 -52.54 38.65
C GLU A 715 20.07 -51.67 37.40
N ASP A 716 19.00 -50.89 37.40
CA ASP A 716 18.62 -50.05 36.26
C ASP A 716 19.49 -48.80 36.13
N LEU A 717 19.94 -48.22 37.25
CA LEU A 717 20.74 -46.99 37.24
C LEU A 717 22.21 -47.27 36.90
N LYS A 718 22.74 -48.43 37.25
CA LYS A 718 24.16 -48.75 37.10
C LYS A 718 24.67 -48.61 35.66
N PRO A 719 24.03 -49.15 34.61
CA PRO A 719 24.49 -48.97 33.23
C PRO A 719 24.59 -47.49 32.82
N LEU A 720 23.57 -46.70 33.18
CA LEU A 720 23.55 -45.26 32.93
C LEU A 720 24.65 -44.53 33.71
N ALA A 721 24.89 -44.90 34.96
CA ALA A 721 25.91 -44.30 35.81
C ALA A 721 27.33 -44.49 35.25
N TYR A 722 27.65 -45.71 34.82
CA TYR A 722 28.95 -45.99 34.19
C TYR A 722 29.11 -45.31 32.83
N ALA A 723 28.07 -45.29 31.99
CA ALA A 723 28.09 -44.56 30.72
C ALA A 723 28.28 -43.04 30.92
N THR A 724 27.64 -42.47 31.94
CA THR A 724 27.80 -41.07 32.35
C THR A 724 29.24 -40.78 32.78
N MET A 725 29.82 -41.65 33.62
CA MET A 725 31.21 -41.52 34.06
C MET A 725 32.20 -41.59 32.90
N GLN A 726 31.98 -42.47 31.92
CA GLN A 726 32.82 -42.55 30.71
C GLN A 726 32.78 -41.27 29.85
N ARG A 727 31.75 -40.42 29.98
CA ARG A 727 31.69 -39.13 29.27
C ARG A 727 32.58 -38.05 29.87
N MET A 728 33.22 -38.30 31.02
CA MET A 728 34.30 -37.45 31.48
C MET A 728 35.50 -37.45 30.53
N ASP A 729 35.66 -38.51 29.72
CA ASP A 729 36.66 -38.61 28.64
C ASP A 729 36.14 -38.17 27.25
N ASP A 730 34.99 -37.48 27.16
CA ASP A 730 34.40 -37.08 25.86
C ASP A 730 35.31 -36.10 25.09
N PRO A 731 35.38 -36.17 23.75
CA PRO A 731 36.10 -35.18 22.94
C PRO A 731 35.64 -33.73 23.17
N SER A 732 34.37 -33.50 23.50
CA SER A 732 33.79 -32.18 23.75
C SER A 732 33.99 -31.74 25.20
N ALA A 733 34.71 -30.62 25.41
CA ALA A 733 34.95 -30.06 26.74
C ALA A 733 33.65 -29.79 27.53
N GLY A 734 32.62 -29.25 26.86
CA GLY A 734 31.33 -28.98 27.50
C GLY A 734 30.64 -30.25 28.00
N ILE A 735 30.76 -31.36 27.27
CA ILE A 735 30.18 -32.65 27.70
C ILE A 735 30.95 -33.21 28.89
N ARG A 736 32.29 -33.11 28.90
CA ARG A 736 33.10 -33.56 30.05
C ARG A 736 32.72 -32.84 31.34
N VAL A 737 32.52 -31.51 31.27
CA VAL A 737 32.08 -30.68 32.41
C VAL A 737 30.70 -31.14 32.89
N LEU A 738 29.73 -31.31 31.97
CA LEU A 738 28.39 -31.79 32.32
C LEU A 738 28.42 -33.20 32.92
N ALA A 739 29.26 -34.09 32.41
CA ALA A 739 29.42 -35.45 32.91
C ALA A 739 29.98 -35.47 34.33
N ALA A 740 31.04 -34.68 34.60
CA ALA A 740 31.60 -34.55 35.94
C ALA A 740 30.54 -34.09 36.95
N LEU A 741 29.68 -33.13 36.59
CA LEU A 741 28.57 -32.66 37.43
C LEU A 741 27.45 -33.70 37.57
N ALA A 742 27.11 -34.41 36.49
CA ALA A 742 26.01 -35.38 36.47
C ALA A 742 26.31 -36.59 37.36
N VAL A 743 27.56 -37.07 37.39
CA VAL A 743 28.00 -38.19 38.23
C VAL A 743 27.67 -37.97 39.71
N GLY A 744 27.85 -36.74 40.22
CA GLY A 744 27.53 -36.39 41.61
C GLY A 744 26.04 -36.34 41.95
N LYS A 745 25.19 -36.29 40.94
CA LYS A 745 23.73 -36.17 41.09
C LYS A 745 23.01 -37.51 41.00
N LEU A 746 23.69 -38.57 40.58
CA LEU A 746 23.13 -39.91 40.48
C LEU A 746 22.94 -40.51 41.86
N LYS A 747 21.72 -40.97 42.16
CA LYS A 747 21.37 -41.62 43.42
C LYS A 747 20.39 -42.76 43.14
N PRO A 748 20.73 -44.02 43.48
CA PRO A 748 19.82 -45.13 43.33
C PRO A 748 18.83 -45.17 44.50
N LYS A 749 17.69 -45.80 44.26
CA LYS A 749 16.76 -46.27 45.28
C LYS A 749 17.14 -47.70 45.65
N PHE A 750 17.39 -47.91 46.93
CA PHE A 750 17.70 -49.24 47.48
C PHE A 750 16.42 -50.02 47.76
N SER A 751 16.49 -51.36 47.67
CA SER A 751 15.41 -52.28 48.04
C SER A 751 14.99 -52.09 49.50
N ASP A 752 13.71 -52.35 49.79
CA ASP A 752 13.17 -52.36 51.15
C ASP A 752 13.62 -53.61 51.94
N SER A 753 14.14 -54.63 51.25
CA SER A 753 14.69 -55.86 51.85
C SER A 753 16.12 -55.61 52.36
N GLU A 754 16.36 -55.80 53.66
CA GLU A 754 17.69 -55.56 54.26
C GLU A 754 18.83 -56.30 53.55
N THR A 755 18.62 -57.57 53.18
CA THR A 755 19.66 -58.39 52.53
C THR A 755 19.95 -57.96 51.09
N GLU A 756 18.93 -57.49 50.36
CA GLU A 756 19.11 -56.99 48.99
C GLU A 756 19.71 -55.58 49.03
N ALA A 757 19.28 -54.73 49.97
CA ALA A 757 19.78 -53.39 50.16
C ALA A 757 21.27 -53.37 50.53
N GLU A 758 21.76 -54.31 51.35
CA GLU A 758 23.18 -54.44 51.65
C GLU A 758 24.01 -54.76 50.39
N HIS A 759 23.54 -55.71 49.57
CA HIS A 759 24.20 -56.06 48.32
C HIS A 759 24.20 -54.88 47.33
N GLU A 760 23.05 -54.20 47.17
CA GLU A 760 22.91 -53.04 46.31
C GLU A 760 23.80 -51.86 46.74
N LYS A 761 23.92 -51.62 48.06
CA LYS A 761 24.84 -50.62 48.63
C LYS A 761 26.30 -50.96 48.35
N GLU A 762 26.69 -52.23 48.44
CA GLU A 762 28.03 -52.68 48.08
C GLU A 762 28.32 -52.43 46.60
N VAL A 763 27.38 -52.80 45.72
CA VAL A 763 27.50 -52.58 44.27
C VAL A 763 27.60 -51.09 43.94
N TRP A 764 26.78 -50.25 44.56
CA TRP A 764 26.80 -48.80 44.34
C TRP A 764 28.06 -48.15 44.93
N SER A 765 28.54 -48.60 46.09
CA SER A 765 29.83 -48.17 46.66
C SER A 765 30.99 -48.44 45.71
N GLY A 766 30.97 -49.56 44.98
CA GLY A 766 31.92 -49.85 43.90
C GLY A 766 31.89 -48.82 42.76
N PHE A 767 30.73 -48.28 42.40
CA PHE A 767 30.62 -47.17 41.44
C PHE A 767 31.15 -45.86 42.03
N VAL A 768 30.71 -45.48 43.23
CA VAL A 768 31.09 -44.21 43.89
C VAL A 768 32.61 -44.12 44.04
N THR A 769 33.23 -45.20 44.49
CA THR A 769 34.68 -45.28 44.66
C THR A 769 35.43 -45.08 43.34
N ARG A 770 34.99 -45.71 42.26
CA ARG A 770 35.59 -45.54 40.93
C ARG A 770 35.35 -44.14 40.36
N ALA A 771 34.18 -43.55 40.62
CA ALA A 771 33.87 -42.18 40.25
C ALA A 771 34.80 -41.19 40.98
N MET A 772 35.03 -41.37 42.28
CA MET A 772 35.98 -40.55 43.05
C MET A 772 37.41 -40.67 42.51
N ASP A 773 37.88 -41.88 42.17
CA ASP A 773 39.20 -42.10 41.56
C ASP A 773 39.34 -41.30 40.24
N LEU A 774 38.32 -41.34 39.38
CA LEU A 774 38.33 -40.62 38.10
C LEU A 774 38.23 -39.10 38.29
N LEU A 775 37.38 -38.63 39.18
CA LEU A 775 37.25 -37.21 39.52
C LEU A 775 38.58 -36.66 40.07
N LEU A 776 39.25 -37.37 40.97
CA LEU A 776 40.56 -36.98 41.49
C LEU A 776 41.63 -36.89 40.39
N LEU A 777 41.60 -37.80 39.42
CA LEU A 777 42.46 -37.70 38.23
C LEU A 777 42.15 -36.42 37.42
N TYR A 778 40.87 -36.10 37.22
CA TYR A 778 40.45 -34.90 36.49
C TYR A 778 40.66 -33.59 37.25
N HIS A 779 40.84 -33.61 38.57
CA HIS A 779 41.24 -32.43 39.36
C HIS A 779 42.66 -31.95 38.99
N GLU A 780 43.52 -32.85 38.52
CA GLU A 780 44.85 -32.51 38.00
C GLU A 780 44.83 -31.95 36.58
N SER A 781 43.66 -31.93 35.92
CA SER A 781 43.50 -31.39 34.57
C SER A 781 43.93 -29.92 34.49
N PRO A 782 44.63 -29.50 33.42
CA PRO A 782 44.92 -28.09 33.18
C PRO A 782 43.67 -27.27 32.81
N GLU A 783 42.56 -27.92 32.46
CA GLU A 783 41.31 -27.25 32.10
C GLU A 783 40.58 -26.75 33.35
N LYS A 784 40.36 -25.43 33.43
CA LYS A 784 39.78 -24.79 34.63
C LYS A 784 38.33 -25.22 34.88
N ASP A 785 37.52 -25.34 33.82
CA ASP A 785 36.09 -25.59 33.94
C ASP A 785 35.79 -27.01 34.43
N ILE A 786 36.52 -28.01 33.92
CA ILE A 786 36.37 -29.40 34.40
C ILE A 786 36.88 -29.54 35.82
N LYS A 787 38.00 -28.87 36.17
CA LYS A 787 38.51 -28.86 37.55
C LYS A 787 37.47 -28.29 38.52
N ALA A 788 36.85 -27.16 38.17
CA ALA A 788 35.78 -26.57 38.98
C ALA A 788 34.56 -27.50 39.13
N ALA A 789 34.11 -28.14 38.05
CA ALA A 789 33.02 -29.11 38.08
C ALA A 789 33.34 -30.34 38.95
N VAL A 790 34.56 -30.85 38.85
CA VAL A 790 35.08 -31.96 39.66
C VAL A 790 35.07 -31.60 41.14
N GLU A 791 35.53 -30.41 41.54
CA GLU A 791 35.52 -29.98 42.94
C GLU A 791 34.10 -29.94 43.53
N VAL A 792 33.13 -29.45 42.74
CA VAL A 792 31.71 -29.45 43.13
C VAL A 792 31.21 -30.87 43.36
N THR A 793 31.49 -31.79 42.44
CA THR A 793 31.05 -33.19 42.55
C THR A 793 31.76 -33.92 43.69
N LEU A 794 33.06 -33.74 43.87
CA LEU A 794 33.81 -34.34 44.98
C LEU A 794 33.30 -33.83 46.33
N LYS A 795 32.90 -32.56 46.46
CA LYS A 795 32.24 -32.06 47.68
C LYS A 795 30.99 -32.88 48.02
N VAL A 796 30.12 -33.09 47.04
CA VAL A 796 28.87 -33.86 47.22
C VAL A 796 29.16 -35.31 47.57
N LEU A 797 30.11 -35.95 46.88
CA LEU A 797 30.45 -37.35 47.13
C LEU A 797 31.18 -37.56 48.47
N ALA A 798 32.07 -36.64 48.86
CA ALA A 798 32.78 -36.70 50.13
C ALA A 798 31.83 -36.56 51.32
N GLN A 799 30.84 -35.67 51.23
CA GLN A 799 29.81 -35.51 52.26
C GLN A 799 28.89 -36.74 52.37
N SER A 800 28.53 -37.36 51.24
CA SER A 800 27.61 -38.50 51.22
C SER A 800 28.30 -39.85 51.48
N HIS A 801 29.61 -39.97 51.24
CA HIS A 801 30.38 -41.21 51.39
C HIS A 801 31.76 -40.93 52.04
N PRO A 802 31.79 -40.52 53.32
CA PRO A 802 33.02 -40.06 53.98
C PRO A 802 34.10 -41.14 54.09
N ASP A 803 33.72 -42.39 54.35
CA ASP A 803 34.68 -43.50 54.46
C ASP A 803 35.35 -43.80 53.11
N ALA A 804 34.59 -43.72 52.03
CA ALA A 804 35.12 -43.86 50.67
C ALA A 804 36.05 -42.70 50.32
N TRP A 805 35.69 -41.47 50.72
CA TRP A 805 36.52 -40.28 50.52
C TRP A 805 37.89 -40.41 51.21
N GLU A 806 37.92 -40.82 52.47
CA GLU A 806 39.15 -41.02 53.24
C GLU A 806 40.10 -42.05 52.59
N ASP A 807 39.57 -43.19 52.14
CA ASP A 807 40.38 -44.21 51.45
C ASP A 807 40.87 -43.71 50.08
N ARG A 808 39.99 -43.06 49.31
CA ARG A 808 40.33 -42.58 47.95
C ARG A 808 41.31 -41.42 47.97
N PHE A 809 41.18 -40.48 48.90
CA PHE A 809 42.16 -39.41 49.11
C PHE A 809 43.55 -39.97 49.42
N LYS A 810 43.66 -40.92 50.37
CA LYS A 810 44.97 -41.52 50.74
C LYS A 810 45.64 -42.22 49.56
N ARG A 811 44.85 -42.93 48.75
CA ARG A 811 45.34 -43.55 47.50
C ARG A 811 45.80 -42.50 46.50
N ALA A 812 44.99 -41.49 46.23
CA ALA A 812 45.33 -40.43 45.28
C ALA A 812 46.57 -39.63 45.72
N LEU A 813 46.77 -39.38 47.01
CA LEU A 813 47.94 -38.68 47.56
C LEU A 813 49.27 -39.39 47.24
N CYS A 814 49.23 -40.72 47.08
CA CYS A 814 50.39 -41.51 46.68
C CYS A 814 50.71 -41.39 45.18
N MET A 815 49.77 -40.93 44.35
CA MET A 815 49.83 -40.97 42.89
C MET A 815 49.84 -39.59 42.22
N VAL A 816 49.31 -38.56 42.89
CA VAL A 816 49.15 -37.18 42.39
C VAL A 816 50.51 -36.49 42.20
N GLN A 817 50.64 -35.65 41.17
CA GLN A 817 51.87 -34.86 40.94
C GLN A 817 51.92 -33.62 41.83
N LYS A 818 50.77 -32.98 42.07
CA LYS A 818 50.66 -31.73 42.84
C LYS A 818 50.05 -31.96 44.23
N LYS A 819 50.83 -32.56 45.13
CA LYS A 819 50.39 -32.92 46.49
C LYS A 819 49.79 -31.75 47.27
N ASP A 820 50.36 -30.55 47.13
CA ASP A 820 49.87 -29.35 47.82
C ASP A 820 48.43 -28.98 47.41
N GLN A 821 48.09 -29.10 46.12
CA GLN A 821 46.75 -28.80 45.61
C GLN A 821 45.72 -29.84 46.04
N LEU A 822 46.13 -31.11 46.17
CA LEU A 822 45.25 -32.17 46.65
C LEU A 822 45.02 -32.06 48.16
N ASN A 823 46.05 -31.69 48.95
CA ASN A 823 45.90 -31.39 50.37
C ASN A 823 44.99 -30.18 50.59
N GLU A 824 45.14 -29.10 49.81
CA GLU A 824 44.24 -27.94 49.84
C GLU A 824 42.79 -28.33 49.51
N LEU A 825 42.59 -29.20 48.51
CA LEU A 825 41.27 -29.75 48.19
C LEU A 825 40.71 -30.57 49.36
N TYR A 826 41.52 -31.44 49.97
CA TYR A 826 41.10 -32.25 51.10
C TYR A 826 40.71 -31.40 52.29
N ASP A 827 41.50 -30.40 52.65
CA ASP A 827 41.16 -29.46 53.71
C ASP A 827 39.84 -28.75 53.37
N LYS A 828 39.69 -28.24 52.14
CA LYS A 828 38.48 -27.55 51.66
C LYS A 828 37.22 -28.43 51.70
N LEU A 829 37.32 -29.72 51.40
CA LEU A 829 36.16 -30.62 51.33
C LEU A 829 35.84 -31.34 52.65
N THR A 830 36.81 -31.41 53.57
CA THR A 830 36.68 -32.11 54.86
C THR A 830 36.36 -31.14 56.01
N ILE A 831 36.45 -29.82 55.79
CA ILE A 831 35.87 -28.81 56.68
C ILE A 831 34.34 -28.99 56.71
N ARG A 832 33.82 -29.29 57.90
CA ARG A 832 32.38 -29.29 58.17
C ARG A 832 31.86 -27.86 58.01
N ASP A 833 31.23 -27.54 56.89
CA ASP A 833 30.35 -26.38 56.83
C ASP A 833 29.26 -26.58 57.90
N GLU A 834 29.22 -25.71 58.91
CA GLU A 834 28.08 -25.61 59.83
C GLU A 834 26.80 -25.34 59.02
N PRO A 835 25.63 -25.88 59.43
CA PRO A 835 24.41 -25.73 58.67
C PRO A 835 24.00 -24.26 58.58
N ASP A 836 23.88 -23.74 57.37
CA ASP A 836 23.28 -22.44 57.08
C ASP A 836 21.77 -22.50 57.39
N PRO A 837 21.19 -21.64 58.26
CA PRO A 837 19.79 -21.76 58.70
C PRO A 837 18.73 -21.42 57.65
N GLU A 838 19.10 -21.06 56.42
CA GLU A 838 18.15 -20.60 55.39
C GLU A 838 18.20 -21.47 54.11
N ALA A 839 17.81 -22.75 54.25
CA ALA A 839 17.48 -23.58 53.10
C ALA A 839 16.38 -24.61 53.43
N SER A 840 15.32 -24.14 54.09
CA SER A 840 14.06 -24.86 54.18
C SER A 840 12.96 -24.04 53.52
N THR A 841 12.92 -24.09 52.19
CA THR A 841 11.71 -23.97 51.33
C THR A 841 12.19 -23.70 49.91
N THR A 842 12.29 -24.76 49.12
CA THR A 842 11.88 -24.83 47.71
C THR A 842 12.04 -26.29 47.31
N GLU A 843 10.94 -27.03 47.49
CA GLU A 843 10.66 -28.25 46.73
C GLU A 843 10.58 -27.93 45.23
#